data_AF-A0A8J4UYE4-F1
#
_entry.id   AF-A0A8J4UYE4-F1
#
_cell.length_a   1.000
_cell.length_b   1.000
_cell.length_c   1.000
_cell.angle_alpha   90.00
_cell.angle_beta   90.00
_cell.angle_gamma   90.00
#
_symmetry.space_group_name_H-M   'P 1'
#
loop_
_entity.id
_entity.type
_entity.pdbx_description
1 polymer ?
#
loop_
_entity_poly.entity_id
_entity_poly.type
_entity_poly.pdbx_seq_one_letter_code
_entity_poly.pdbx_strand_id
1 'polypeptide(L)'
;MDFFLGQDIHCETNNNNNTTITNGQIVDEKSILSVTVLEAKDLKLRDSNNKIDSYVEIKYNEKSYNTKVSKNSVCPHWNENFELNITRNIRPQTISFSVWDREIIFKRNFIGEVLLHLDFIPLDDFFESWLHLLDTNNQIVGQLLVKARFKQPNDIEHGLDDWLVLEKSRFNPININNNNNNNNTASTTTTTTTTTSTISNHNSPNFNNHNNNFIYDDNYDDDDYNGQNFNSSLDPEILRQIASMDDGNDQDMLLHCILCKKNDVVDNLFLMDDCLHNFCRDCLNIGIKKQIANSNSNNNINCLVQDCPDKIHHIVIKSILGKTEYESFLNKTFEDAIENNSNFFKCPCCFVAYERIENANNNNEKNNRNQSYYLSPTNIVMNEEEAKHRDEYRFRCTKCSTEFCSDCHTTPYHYGFTCSKYKEYLVSRKCRFCSNQIKNNNNNNSKDGLSDVCESEECQTKKDSSCNKILKCGHNCIGIRNESKCEPCMDLQCYEKNKFKNSNEDYCNICYVESLKSAPCLKLKCGHIFHQGCVEKKIKEKNTSGPRLTFTFLDCPICKELMEHPSIQSIVEPILKLKTTIQAKALARLSYEGLSKTKELEDKKSKWFNNPDAYSMDRYVYYQCFKCKNPYFAGQARCDEGLNGDDYKQEDLICGNCRGTDGKQCKTHGWDYIIWKCQFCCSVAQWYCWGKTHFCTDCHTKQQKGDYLNRKPKTAIPMCSGIDQCPLKIEHPHCEEFILGCNLCKNLTEF
;
A
#
# COMPACT_ATOMS: atom_id res chain seq x y z
N MET A 1 -27.54 -16.70 -20.15
CA MET A 1 -28.29 -15.74 -19.31
C MET A 1 -27.36 -14.59 -19.01
N ASP A 2 -27.30 -13.69 -19.99
CA ASP A 2 -27.15 -12.22 -19.95
C ASP A 2 -26.47 -11.58 -18.72
N PHE A 3 -25.39 -10.81 -18.93
CA PHE A 3 -25.50 -9.38 -19.28
C PHE A 3 -24.12 -8.68 -19.44
N PHE A 4 -24.13 -7.69 -20.35
CA PHE A 4 -23.21 -6.55 -20.57
C PHE A 4 -21.90 -6.71 -21.39
N LEU A 5 -22.04 -6.25 -22.64
CA LEU A 5 -21.03 -5.75 -23.58
C LEU A 5 -20.47 -4.40 -23.10
N GLY A 6 -19.16 -4.19 -23.22
CA GLY A 6 -18.47 -2.91 -23.02
C GLY A 6 -17.55 -2.60 -24.21
N GLN A 7 -17.70 -1.39 -24.74
CA GLN A 7 -17.15 -0.87 -26.00
C GLN A 7 -15.64 -0.61 -26.01
N ASP A 8 -15.07 -0.75 -27.21
CA ASP A 8 -13.74 -0.34 -27.64
C ASP A 8 -13.50 1.18 -27.52
N ILE A 9 -12.31 1.57 -27.05
CA ILE A 9 -11.76 2.93 -27.23
C ILE A 9 -10.36 2.81 -27.85
N HIS A 10 -10.24 3.30 -29.08
CA HIS A 10 -8.97 3.57 -29.78
C HIS A 10 -8.21 4.73 -29.10
N CYS A 11 -6.89 4.59 -28.94
CA CYS A 11 -6.00 5.69 -28.56
C CYS A 11 -5.03 5.97 -29.73
N GLU A 12 -5.16 7.16 -30.34
CA GLU A 12 -4.23 7.72 -31.30
C GLU A 12 -2.97 8.23 -30.57
N THR A 13 -1.78 7.86 -31.05
CA THR A 13 -0.51 8.35 -30.52
C THR A 13 -0.03 9.55 -31.33
N ASN A 14 -0.12 10.76 -30.75
CA ASN A 14 0.54 11.94 -31.28
C ASN A 14 1.88 12.16 -30.55
N ASN A 15 2.97 11.99 -31.30
CA ASN A 15 4.32 12.43 -30.95
C ASN A 15 4.38 13.96 -30.85
N ASN A 16 4.90 14.50 -29.74
CA ASN A 16 5.53 15.83 -29.69
C ASN A 16 6.49 15.91 -28.48
N ASN A 17 7.71 15.39 -28.61
CA ASN A 17 8.82 15.68 -27.70
C ASN A 17 9.68 16.81 -28.29
N ASN A 18 9.46 18.05 -27.85
CA ASN A 18 10.40 19.13 -28.10
C ASN A 18 11.63 18.95 -27.21
N THR A 19 12.72 18.47 -27.80
CA THR A 19 14.06 18.48 -27.23
C THR A 19 14.81 19.71 -27.76
N THR A 20 15.04 20.71 -26.93
CA THR A 20 16.00 21.78 -27.21
C THR A 20 17.34 21.44 -26.56
N ILE A 21 18.33 21.15 -27.40
CA ILE A 21 19.74 20.99 -27.01
C ILE A 21 20.40 22.38 -27.09
N THR A 22 21.00 22.86 -26.01
CA THR A 22 22.07 23.86 -26.09
C THR A 22 23.21 23.53 -25.11
N ASN A 23 24.41 23.36 -25.68
CA ASN A 23 25.74 23.60 -25.13
C ASN A 23 26.03 23.22 -23.65
N GLY A 24 26.38 21.96 -23.42
CA GLY A 24 27.56 21.60 -22.60
C GLY A 24 27.59 21.97 -21.11
N GLN A 25 26.46 22.33 -20.48
CA GLN A 25 26.33 22.42 -19.02
C GLN A 25 25.36 21.33 -18.53
N ILE A 26 25.75 20.61 -17.49
CA ILE A 26 24.85 19.72 -16.74
C ILE A 26 23.75 20.60 -16.16
N VAL A 27 22.57 20.59 -16.77
CA VAL A 27 21.39 21.25 -16.20
C VAL A 27 20.87 20.33 -15.10
N ASP A 28 20.72 20.85 -13.89
CA ASP A 28 20.04 20.18 -12.78
C ASP A 28 18.69 19.64 -13.27
N GLU A 29 18.53 18.31 -13.36
CA GLU A 29 17.20 17.71 -13.54
C GLU A 29 16.42 17.90 -12.23
N LYS A 30 15.85 19.10 -12.06
CA LYS A 30 14.87 19.40 -11.04
C LYS A 30 13.63 18.57 -11.34
N SER A 31 13.31 17.63 -10.46
CA SER A 31 12.12 16.78 -10.53
C SER A 31 11.25 17.05 -9.33
N ILE A 32 9.93 17.11 -9.50
CA ILE A 32 9.01 17.27 -8.39
C ILE A 32 8.65 15.88 -7.87
N LEU A 33 8.89 15.64 -6.58
CA LEU A 33 8.42 14.45 -5.87
C LEU A 33 7.17 14.81 -5.08
N SER A 34 6.06 14.15 -5.37
CA SER A 34 4.84 14.23 -4.58
C SER A 34 4.92 13.19 -3.46
N VAL A 35 4.77 13.64 -2.21
CA VAL A 35 4.84 12.82 -1.00
C VAL A 35 3.54 13.00 -0.21
N THR A 36 2.79 11.92 -0.01
CA THR A 36 1.61 11.89 0.86
C THR A 36 1.96 11.20 2.17
N VAL A 37 1.75 11.91 3.29
CA VAL A 37 1.78 11.34 4.64
C VAL A 37 0.36 10.90 4.97
N LEU A 38 0.14 9.57 5.04
CA LEU A 38 -1.19 8.99 5.16
C LEU A 38 -1.61 8.89 6.62
N GLU A 39 -0.95 8.03 7.39
CA GLU A 39 -1.31 7.68 8.76
C GLU A 39 -0.12 7.11 9.54
N ALA A 40 -0.20 7.10 10.87
CA ALA A 40 0.69 6.32 11.72
C ALA A 40 -0.11 5.35 12.60
N LYS A 41 0.56 4.35 13.16
CA LYS A 41 -0.03 3.43 14.14
C LYS A 41 0.98 3.00 15.19
N ASP A 42 0.45 2.52 16.31
CA ASP A 42 1.21 2.02 17.44
C ASP A 42 2.26 3.03 17.96
N LEU A 43 1.93 4.33 17.91
CA LEU A 43 2.82 5.36 18.44
C LEU A 43 2.99 5.15 19.95
N LYS A 44 4.24 5.04 20.40
CA LYS A 44 4.58 4.79 21.80
C LYS A 44 4.21 6.00 22.64
N LEU A 45 3.35 5.76 23.63
CA LEU A 45 3.08 6.73 24.69
C LEU A 45 4.33 6.92 25.55
N ARG A 46 4.62 8.18 25.90
CA ARG A 46 5.72 8.51 26.81
C ARG A 46 5.39 8.15 28.26
N ASP A 47 4.16 8.47 28.69
CA ASP A 47 3.59 8.19 30.00
C ASP A 47 2.19 7.60 29.82
N SER A 48 1.72 6.79 30.77
CA SER A 48 0.44 6.04 30.68
C SER A 48 -0.81 6.91 30.51
N ASN A 49 -0.71 8.23 30.72
CA ASN A 49 -1.85 9.14 30.80
C ASN A 49 -1.81 10.31 29.78
N ASN A 50 -0.87 10.33 28.82
CA ASN A 50 -0.72 11.49 27.93
C ASN A 50 -1.50 11.37 26.61
N LYS A 51 -2.21 12.46 26.26
CA LYS A 51 -2.79 12.68 24.92
C LYS A 51 -1.65 12.99 23.95
N ILE A 52 -1.49 12.21 22.88
CA ILE A 52 -0.52 12.52 21.81
C ILE A 52 -1.20 13.42 20.78
N ASP A 53 -0.68 14.64 20.63
CA ASP A 53 -1.08 15.59 19.60
C ASP A 53 0.00 15.61 18.51
N SER A 54 -0.04 14.59 17.65
CA SER A 54 1.06 14.31 16.72
C SER A 54 0.97 15.07 15.38
N TYR A 55 2.11 15.50 14.87
CA TYR A 55 2.28 15.93 13.49
C TYR A 55 3.58 15.36 12.91
N VAL A 56 3.66 15.28 11.59
CA VAL A 56 4.85 14.81 10.89
C VAL A 56 5.57 15.99 10.29
N GLU A 57 6.86 16.10 10.61
CA GLU A 57 7.81 17.00 9.97
C GLU A 57 8.55 16.23 8.88
N ILE A 58 8.46 16.74 7.65
CA ILE A 58 9.12 16.21 6.46
C ILE A 58 10.30 17.12 6.15
N LYS A 59 11.53 16.61 6.21
CA LYS A 59 12.73 17.36 5.83
C LYS A 59 13.40 16.75 4.62
N TYR A 60 13.77 17.63 3.70
CA TYR A 60 14.61 17.31 2.57
C TYR A 60 15.53 18.50 2.27
N ASN A 61 16.84 18.29 2.40
CA ASN A 61 17.85 19.35 2.41
C ASN A 61 17.49 20.46 3.43
N GLU A 62 17.47 21.72 3.01
CA GLU A 62 17.14 22.87 3.87
C GLU A 62 15.63 23.13 3.98
N LYS A 63 14.78 22.36 3.28
CA LYS A 63 13.33 22.54 3.29
C LYS A 63 12.66 21.64 4.31
N SER A 64 11.72 22.20 5.05
CA SER A 64 10.90 21.50 6.04
C SER A 64 9.43 21.78 5.79
N TYR A 65 8.61 20.75 5.87
CA TYR A 65 7.15 20.80 5.74
C TYR A 65 6.54 20.11 6.96
N ASN A 66 5.36 20.53 7.39
CA ASN A 66 4.66 19.92 8.51
C ASN A 66 3.23 19.58 8.11
N THR A 67 2.74 18.41 8.53
CA THR A 67 1.31 18.11 8.50
C THR A 67 0.55 18.97 9.52
N LYS A 68 -0.77 18.98 9.42
CA LYS A 68 -1.64 19.38 10.52
C LYS A 68 -1.43 18.47 11.72
N VAL A 69 -1.81 18.98 12.88
CA VAL A 69 -1.73 18.24 14.14
C VAL A 69 -2.96 17.34 14.28
N SER A 70 -2.74 16.04 14.41
CA SER A 70 -3.75 15.06 14.77
C SER A 70 -3.83 14.95 16.30
N LYS A 71 -4.97 15.35 16.86
CA LYS A 71 -5.15 15.45 18.31
C LYS A 71 -5.55 14.15 18.99
N ASN A 72 -4.90 13.84 20.10
CA ASN A 72 -5.17 12.72 20.99
C ASN A 72 -5.33 11.38 20.24
N SER A 73 -4.27 10.91 19.59
CA SER A 73 -4.26 9.61 18.88
C SER A 73 -2.87 8.98 18.80
N VAL A 74 -2.76 7.69 19.11
CA VAL A 74 -1.60 6.83 18.82
C VAL A 74 -1.67 6.17 17.43
N CYS A 75 -2.79 6.34 16.72
CA CYS A 75 -2.90 6.06 15.29
C CYS A 75 -3.50 7.27 14.56
N PRO A 76 -2.72 8.35 14.36
CA PRO A 76 -3.17 9.55 13.67
C PRO A 76 -3.36 9.30 12.16
N HIS A 77 -4.32 9.99 11.56
CA HIS A 77 -4.54 10.02 10.11
C HIS A 77 -4.43 11.48 9.63
N TRP A 78 -3.48 11.75 8.73
CA TRP A 78 -3.27 13.09 8.18
C TRP A 78 -3.78 13.18 6.74
N ASN A 79 -3.42 12.21 5.91
CA ASN A 79 -3.71 12.18 4.46
C ASN A 79 -3.37 13.52 3.76
N GLU A 80 -2.16 14.03 4.00
CA GLU A 80 -1.69 15.31 3.47
C GLU A 80 -0.58 15.10 2.44
N ASN A 81 -0.68 15.82 1.30
CA ASN A 81 0.28 15.75 0.19
C ASN A 81 1.21 16.97 0.16
N PHE A 82 2.47 16.72 -0.16
CA PHE A 82 3.54 17.71 -0.22
C PHE A 82 4.34 17.54 -1.50
N GLU A 83 4.84 18.64 -2.05
CA GLU A 83 5.67 18.65 -3.25
C GLU A 83 7.10 19.09 -2.92
N LEU A 84 8.04 18.17 -3.14
CA LEU A 84 9.47 18.37 -2.90
C LEU A 84 10.20 18.55 -4.23
N ASN A 85 10.97 19.63 -4.36
CA ASN A 85 11.83 19.84 -5.52
C ASN A 85 13.14 19.06 -5.34
N ILE A 86 13.27 17.93 -6.02
CA ILE A 86 14.40 17.01 -5.96
C ILE A 86 15.42 17.33 -7.05
N THR A 87 16.71 17.31 -6.70
CA THR A 87 17.80 17.41 -7.68
C THR A 87 18.37 16.00 -7.94
N ARG A 88 18.05 15.38 -9.08
CA ARG A 88 18.35 13.94 -9.32
C ARG A 88 19.84 13.58 -9.36
N ASN A 89 20.72 14.53 -9.65
CA ASN A 89 22.16 14.28 -9.86
C ASN A 89 23.01 14.26 -8.57
N ILE A 90 22.40 14.48 -7.41
CA ILE A 90 23.08 14.39 -6.11
C ILE A 90 22.61 13.10 -5.44
N ARG A 91 23.48 12.13 -5.21
CA ARG A 91 23.14 10.89 -4.47
C ARG A 91 24.29 10.56 -3.49
N PRO A 92 24.01 10.00 -2.31
CA PRO A 92 22.69 9.62 -1.77
C PRO A 92 21.86 10.83 -1.29
N GLN A 93 20.54 10.71 -1.35
CA GLN A 93 19.59 11.71 -0.83
C GLN A 93 18.46 11.03 -0.08
N THR A 94 18.18 11.51 1.12
CA THR A 94 17.19 10.97 2.04
C THR A 94 16.16 12.03 2.40
N ILE A 95 14.90 11.63 2.46
CA ILE A 95 13.82 12.41 3.08
C ILE A 95 13.69 11.91 4.51
N SER A 96 13.72 12.81 5.49
CA SER A 96 13.41 12.45 6.86
C SER A 96 11.95 12.75 7.17
N PHE A 97 11.32 11.81 7.87
CA PHE A 97 9.98 11.94 8.42
C PHE A 97 10.11 11.81 9.94
N SER A 98 9.97 12.93 10.65
CA SER A 98 10.02 12.97 12.10
C SER A 98 8.61 13.19 12.65
N VAL A 99 8.14 12.29 13.51
CA VAL A 99 6.86 12.44 14.21
C VAL A 99 7.10 13.14 15.54
N TRP A 100 6.36 14.23 15.76
CA TRP A 100 6.48 15.08 16.92
C TRP A 100 5.15 15.16 17.66
N ASP A 101 5.21 15.17 18.98
CA ASP A 101 4.09 15.51 19.85
C ASP A 101 4.11 17.02 20.15
N ARG A 102 2.99 17.69 19.86
CA ARG A 102 2.83 19.13 20.07
C ARG A 102 2.21 19.39 21.44
N GLU A 103 3.04 19.71 22.44
CA GLU A 103 2.55 20.22 23.72
C GLU A 103 2.16 21.70 23.65
N ILE A 104 1.25 22.12 24.55
CA ILE A 104 0.65 23.46 24.61
C ILE A 104 1.69 24.57 24.89
N ILE A 105 2.85 24.24 25.49
CA ILE A 105 3.89 25.22 25.88
C ILE A 105 5.23 24.86 25.24
N PHE A 106 5.60 25.55 24.15
CA PHE A 106 6.93 25.69 23.49
C PHE A 106 7.89 24.49 23.38
N LYS A 107 7.49 23.29 23.81
CA LYS A 107 8.29 22.08 23.80
C LYS A 107 7.63 21.13 22.81
N ARG A 108 8.35 20.84 21.73
CA ARG A 108 8.01 19.76 20.80
C ARG A 108 8.75 18.53 21.29
N ASN A 109 8.02 17.47 21.56
CA ASN A 109 8.64 16.23 21.98
C ASN A 109 8.78 15.30 20.78
N PHE A 110 10.01 14.88 20.51
CA PHE A 110 10.30 13.92 19.46
C PHE A 110 9.72 12.55 19.85
N ILE A 111 8.91 11.95 18.98
CA ILE A 111 8.41 10.59 19.16
C ILE A 111 9.39 9.62 18.47
N GLY A 112 9.53 9.75 17.16
CA GLY A 112 10.44 8.93 16.36
C GLY A 112 10.61 9.43 14.94
N GLU A 113 11.66 8.96 14.27
CA GLU A 113 12.03 9.34 12.91
C GLU A 113 12.20 8.12 12.01
N VAL A 114 11.96 8.31 10.72
CA VAL A 114 12.40 7.39 9.68
C VAL A 114 13.02 8.16 8.50
N LEU A 115 14.06 7.57 7.89
CA LEU A 115 14.74 8.09 6.72
C LEU A 115 14.38 7.26 5.49
N LEU A 116 13.72 7.88 4.51
CA LEU A 116 13.41 7.26 3.21
C LEU A 116 14.47 7.69 2.19
N HIS A 117 15.22 6.72 1.68
CA HIS A 117 16.16 6.98 0.58
C HIS A 117 15.40 7.12 -0.74
N LEU A 118 15.71 8.16 -1.53
CA LEU A 118 15.02 8.42 -2.80
C LEU A 118 15.13 7.27 -3.81
N ASP A 119 16.19 6.46 -3.73
CA ASP A 119 16.39 5.28 -4.59
C ASP A 119 15.35 4.18 -4.38
N PHE A 120 14.57 4.21 -3.28
CA PHE A 120 13.44 3.29 -3.08
C PHE A 120 12.17 3.74 -3.80
N ILE A 121 12.14 4.96 -4.33
CA ILE A 121 10.98 5.50 -5.05
C ILE A 121 11.17 5.24 -6.55
N PRO A 122 10.31 4.43 -7.19
CA PRO A 122 10.38 4.20 -8.63
C PRO A 122 10.20 5.50 -9.42
N LEU A 123 10.87 5.63 -10.57
CA LEU A 123 10.76 6.83 -11.41
C LEU A 123 9.38 6.96 -12.07
N ASP A 124 8.76 5.82 -12.43
CA ASP A 124 7.53 5.76 -13.22
C ASP A 124 6.34 5.16 -12.45
N ASP A 125 6.49 4.94 -11.14
CA ASP A 125 5.48 4.33 -10.29
C ASP A 125 5.46 4.99 -8.88
N PHE A 126 4.56 4.54 -8.00
CA PHE A 126 4.48 5.03 -6.63
C PHE A 126 5.15 4.06 -5.64
N PHE A 127 5.83 4.64 -4.65
CA PHE A 127 6.20 3.98 -3.42
C PHE A 127 5.05 4.15 -2.42
N GLU A 128 4.59 3.08 -1.77
CA GLU A 128 3.63 3.14 -0.67
C GLU A 128 3.99 2.06 0.36
N SER A 129 4.37 2.46 1.57
CA SER A 129 4.83 1.49 2.57
C SER A 129 4.73 2.00 4.00
N TRP A 130 4.55 1.05 4.93
CA TRP A 130 4.69 1.27 6.36
C TRP A 130 6.16 1.29 6.76
N LEU A 131 6.59 2.40 7.34
CA LEU A 131 7.97 2.67 7.74
C LEU A 131 8.07 2.69 9.27
N HIS A 132 9.04 1.98 9.85
CA HIS A 132 9.26 1.98 11.30
C HIS A 132 9.83 3.31 11.78
N LEU A 133 9.21 3.90 12.81
CA LEU A 133 9.72 5.07 13.51
C LEU A 133 10.67 4.64 14.61
N LEU A 134 11.87 5.21 14.61
CA LEU A 134 12.90 4.95 15.62
C LEU A 134 13.04 6.14 16.55
N ASP A 135 13.10 5.89 17.86
CA ASP A 135 13.47 6.90 18.83
C ASP A 135 14.99 7.14 18.85
N THR A 136 15.43 8.05 19.72
CA THR A 136 16.88 8.35 19.91
C THR A 136 17.72 7.16 20.42
N ASN A 137 17.08 6.09 20.91
CA ASN A 137 17.74 4.87 21.37
C ASN A 137 17.61 3.72 20.34
N ASN A 138 17.18 4.01 19.11
CA ASN A 138 16.88 3.04 18.05
C ASN A 138 15.81 2.01 18.43
N GLN A 139 14.88 2.34 19.33
CA GLN A 139 13.72 1.50 19.60
C GLN A 139 12.59 1.84 18.63
N ILE A 140 11.86 0.81 18.18
CA ILE A 140 10.64 1.02 17.41
C ILE A 140 9.59 1.63 18.33
N VAL A 141 9.09 2.79 17.93
CA VAL A 141 8.10 3.58 18.68
C VAL A 141 6.81 3.82 17.89
N GLY A 142 6.64 3.10 16.79
CA GLY A 142 5.46 3.16 15.93
C GLY A 142 5.80 2.92 14.47
N GLN A 143 4.78 2.97 13.61
CA GLN A 143 4.93 2.87 12.16
C GLN A 143 4.23 4.03 11.46
N LEU A 144 4.79 4.53 10.36
CA LEU A 144 4.27 5.62 9.53
C LEU A 144 4.04 5.14 8.10
N LEU A 145 2.82 5.29 7.58
CA LEU A 145 2.48 4.99 6.19
C LEU A 145 2.74 6.22 5.31
N VAL A 146 3.66 6.08 4.35
CA VAL A 146 4.02 7.13 3.40
C VAL A 146 3.81 6.64 1.98
N LYS A 147 3.23 7.49 1.14
CA LYS A 147 3.15 7.31 -0.31
C LYS A 147 4.02 8.37 -1.00
N ALA A 148 4.79 8.01 -2.01
CA ALA A 148 5.60 8.97 -2.77
C ALA A 148 5.68 8.60 -4.26
N ARG A 149 5.64 9.59 -5.15
CA ARG A 149 5.85 9.39 -6.60
C ARG A 149 6.52 10.60 -7.23
N PHE A 150 7.36 10.38 -8.25
CA PHE A 150 7.83 11.49 -9.08
C PHE A 150 6.69 11.96 -9.99
N LYS A 151 6.45 13.28 -10.05
CA LYS A 151 5.50 13.86 -11.01
C LYS A 151 6.03 13.64 -12.43
N GLN A 152 5.16 13.20 -13.31
CA GLN A 152 5.43 13.07 -14.73
C GLN A 152 5.11 14.39 -15.45
N PRO A 153 5.64 14.62 -16.67
CA PRO A 153 5.36 15.83 -17.45
C PRO A 153 3.86 16.12 -17.65
N ASN A 154 3.02 15.08 -17.63
CA ASN A 154 1.56 15.18 -17.77
C ASN A 154 0.85 15.64 -16.48
N ASP A 155 1.54 15.72 -15.34
CA ASP A 155 0.98 16.15 -14.03
C ASP A 155 1.04 17.70 -13.84
N ILE A 156 1.42 18.46 -14.87
CA ILE A 156 1.42 19.94 -14.84
C ILE A 156 0.02 20.41 -15.26
N GLU A 157 -0.76 20.92 -14.32
CA GLU A 157 -2.00 21.66 -14.63
C GLU A 157 -1.65 22.85 -15.53
N HIS A 158 -2.00 22.73 -16.82
CA HIS A 158 -2.13 23.90 -17.67
C HIS A 158 -3.29 24.73 -17.12
N GLY A 159 -2.95 25.94 -16.64
CA GLY A 159 -3.93 26.94 -16.26
C GLY A 159 -4.98 27.08 -17.34
N LEU A 160 -6.24 26.99 -16.91
CA LEU A 160 -7.42 27.40 -17.66
C LEU A 160 -7.24 28.86 -18.07
N ASP A 161 -6.72 29.11 -19.27
CA ASP A 161 -6.88 30.34 -20.06
C ASP A 161 -5.93 30.26 -21.28
N ASP A 162 -6.29 29.46 -22.30
CA ASP A 162 -6.13 29.85 -23.71
C ASP A 162 -6.57 28.75 -24.68
N TRP A 163 -7.27 29.20 -25.73
CA TRP A 163 -7.74 28.50 -26.93
C TRP A 163 -9.08 27.73 -26.88
N LEU A 164 -10.10 28.49 -27.23
CA LEU A 164 -11.38 28.11 -27.82
C LEU A 164 -11.24 28.03 -29.37
N VAL A 165 -12.00 27.10 -30.00
CA VAL A 165 -12.59 27.15 -31.39
C VAL A 165 -11.63 26.61 -32.50
N LEU A 166 -11.88 25.57 -33.32
CA LEU A 166 -13.01 24.93 -34.02
C LEU A 166 -12.70 23.41 -34.15
N GLU A 167 -13.58 22.44 -34.38
CA GLU A 167 -14.82 22.45 -35.17
C GLU A 167 -15.71 21.25 -34.80
N LYS A 168 -17.01 21.52 -34.70
CA LYS A 168 -18.09 20.52 -34.60
C LYS A 168 -18.23 19.82 -35.94
N SER A 169 -18.11 18.50 -35.99
CA SER A 169 -19.00 17.70 -36.84
C SER A 169 -18.99 16.22 -36.43
N ARG A 170 -20.21 15.69 -36.29
CA ARG A 170 -20.65 14.27 -36.30
C ARG A 170 -21.42 13.83 -35.05
N PHE A 171 -22.73 13.78 -35.30
CA PHE A 171 -23.81 13.04 -34.64
C PHE A 171 -24.71 13.83 -33.69
N ASN A 172 -25.74 14.38 -34.33
CA ASN A 172 -27.04 14.69 -33.73
C ASN A 172 -27.81 13.39 -33.43
N PRO A 173 -28.76 13.42 -32.49
CA PRO A 173 -29.35 12.28 -31.82
C PRO A 173 -30.58 11.70 -32.53
N ILE A 174 -30.92 10.46 -32.14
CA ILE A 174 -32.12 9.73 -32.56
C ILE A 174 -33.37 10.45 -32.08
N ASN A 175 -34.28 10.63 -33.03
CA ASN A 175 -35.58 11.26 -32.91
C ASN A 175 -36.63 10.21 -32.51
N ILE A 176 -37.38 10.45 -31.43
CA ILE A 176 -38.70 9.82 -31.24
C ILE A 176 -39.71 10.96 -31.05
N ASN A 177 -40.59 11.06 -32.03
CA ASN A 177 -41.72 11.97 -32.10
C ASN A 177 -42.60 11.88 -30.84
N ASN A 178 -43.01 13.04 -30.33
CA ASN A 178 -44.42 13.26 -30.03
C ASN A 178 -44.81 14.68 -30.41
N ASN A 179 -45.88 14.73 -31.20
CA ASN A 179 -46.41 15.87 -31.90
C ASN A 179 -47.07 16.91 -30.98
N ASN A 180 -46.99 18.17 -31.44
CA ASN A 180 -48.05 19.19 -31.42
C ASN A 180 -48.48 19.77 -30.06
N ASN A 181 -48.09 21.01 -29.77
CA ASN A 181 -48.80 22.17 -30.34
C ASN A 181 -48.21 23.51 -29.88
N ASN A 182 -48.00 24.36 -30.89
CA ASN A 182 -48.16 25.81 -30.95
C ASN A 182 -47.31 26.72 -30.05
N ASN A 183 -46.27 27.24 -30.72
CA ASN A 183 -45.84 28.63 -30.69
C ASN A 183 -47.01 29.62 -30.76
N ASN A 184 -46.92 30.68 -29.96
CA ASN A 184 -46.60 32.03 -30.42
C ASN A 184 -46.00 32.78 -29.21
N THR A 185 -44.68 33.01 -29.18
CA THR A 185 -44.00 34.25 -29.61
C THR A 185 -44.61 35.49 -28.96
N ALA A 186 -43.91 36.42 -28.33
CA ALA A 186 -42.52 36.85 -28.29
C ALA A 186 -42.55 37.98 -27.21
N SER A 187 -41.52 38.54 -26.59
CA SER A 187 -40.07 38.58 -26.70
C SER A 187 -39.61 39.42 -25.48
N THR A 188 -38.30 39.45 -25.24
CA THR A 188 -37.54 40.57 -24.63
C THR A 188 -37.82 40.84 -23.13
N THR A 189 -36.88 41.14 -22.23
CA THR A 189 -35.56 41.78 -22.35
C THR A 189 -34.86 41.70 -20.98
N THR A 190 -33.53 41.58 -20.99
CA THR A 190 -32.51 42.23 -20.11
C THR A 190 -32.54 42.19 -18.57
N THR A 191 -31.31 41.98 -18.05
CA THR A 191 -30.60 42.72 -16.97
C THR A 191 -30.88 42.43 -15.48
N THR A 192 -29.88 41.78 -14.87
CA THR A 192 -29.03 42.22 -13.73
C THR A 192 -29.64 42.64 -12.38
N THR A 193 -28.87 42.24 -11.35
CA THR A 193 -28.60 42.90 -10.05
C THR A 193 -29.70 42.82 -8.97
N THR A 194 -29.50 41.98 -7.95
CA THR A 194 -28.97 42.27 -6.58
C THR A 194 -29.94 43.02 -5.64
N THR A 195 -29.82 42.64 -4.36
CA THR A 195 -30.25 43.33 -3.11
C THR A 195 -31.60 42.95 -2.48
N THR A 196 -31.48 42.13 -1.42
CA THR A 196 -31.95 42.37 -0.03
C THR A 196 -33.32 43.03 0.21
N SER A 197 -34.19 42.36 0.99
CA SER A 197 -34.44 42.68 2.42
C SER A 197 -35.85 42.26 2.89
N THR A 198 -35.90 41.34 3.86
CA THR A 198 -36.69 41.34 5.12
C THR A 198 -38.15 41.88 5.16
N ILE A 199 -39.07 41.11 5.78
CA ILE A 199 -39.73 41.35 7.10
C ILE A 199 -41.07 40.57 7.25
N SER A 200 -41.16 39.74 8.32
CA SER A 200 -42.35 39.35 9.13
C SER A 200 -43.49 38.52 8.49
N ASN A 201 -44.29 37.69 9.17
CA ASN A 201 -44.38 37.19 10.55
C ASN A 201 -45.44 36.07 10.58
N HIS A 202 -45.23 35.04 11.42
CA HIS A 202 -46.20 34.24 12.21
C HIS A 202 -47.39 33.53 11.49
N ASN A 203 -47.81 32.29 11.79
CA ASN A 203 -47.67 31.42 12.97
C ASN A 203 -47.96 29.95 12.63
N SER A 204 -47.37 29.06 13.44
CA SER A 204 -47.42 27.59 13.49
C SER A 204 -48.82 26.97 13.76
N PRO A 205 -48.95 25.62 13.79
CA PRO A 205 -48.66 24.87 15.03
C PRO A 205 -47.81 23.59 14.91
N ASN A 206 -47.21 23.27 16.06
CA ASN A 206 -46.22 22.24 16.43
C ASN A 206 -46.73 20.80 16.52
N PHE A 207 -45.74 19.87 16.56
CA PHE A 207 -45.43 18.83 17.59
C PHE A 207 -44.88 17.57 16.88
N ASN A 208 -43.83 16.85 17.27
CA ASN A 208 -42.75 16.97 18.25
C ASN A 208 -41.72 15.89 17.84
N ASN A 209 -40.41 16.15 17.87
CA ASN A 209 -39.40 15.09 17.70
C ASN A 209 -38.19 15.39 18.60
N HIS A 210 -37.88 14.44 19.49
CA HIS A 210 -36.74 14.50 20.40
C HIS A 210 -35.49 13.98 19.69
N ASN A 211 -34.51 14.87 19.48
CA ASN A 211 -33.12 14.52 19.19
C ASN A 211 -32.22 15.42 20.05
N ASN A 212 -31.44 14.82 20.95
CA ASN A 212 -30.39 15.52 21.70
C ASN A 212 -29.07 15.40 20.93
N ASN A 213 -28.75 16.43 20.14
CA ASN A 213 -27.41 16.78 19.72
C ASN A 213 -26.95 17.95 20.58
N PHE A 214 -25.85 17.80 21.34
CA PHE A 214 -25.12 18.94 21.87
C PHE A 214 -23.84 19.13 21.06
N ILE A 215 -23.93 20.10 20.17
CA ILE A 215 -22.83 20.81 19.52
C ILE A 215 -22.29 21.80 20.56
N TYR A 216 -20.98 21.79 20.80
CA TYR A 216 -20.30 22.90 21.46
C TYR A 216 -19.96 23.93 20.39
N ASP A 217 -20.70 25.05 20.39
CA ASP A 217 -20.32 26.26 19.67
C ASP A 217 -19.35 27.06 20.55
N ASP A 218 -18.12 27.23 20.06
CA ASP A 218 -17.20 28.28 20.47
C ASP A 218 -17.71 29.61 19.91
N ASN A 219 -18.22 30.49 20.76
CA ASN A 219 -18.32 31.94 20.53
C ASN A 219 -18.72 32.64 21.83
N TYR A 220 -17.76 33.24 22.53
CA TYR A 220 -17.95 34.53 23.19
C TYR A 220 -16.57 35.18 23.36
N ASP A 221 -16.35 36.22 22.57
CA ASP A 221 -15.31 37.22 22.79
C ASP A 221 -15.54 37.94 24.13
N ASP A 222 -14.42 38.38 24.69
CA ASP A 222 -14.28 39.28 25.83
C ASP A 222 -15.17 40.52 25.69
N ASP A 223 -15.93 40.84 26.75
CA ASP A 223 -16.08 42.22 27.23
C ASP A 223 -16.53 42.23 28.71
N ASP A 224 -15.61 42.72 29.54
CA ASP A 224 -15.82 43.60 30.69
C ASP A 224 -16.79 43.14 31.81
N TYR A 225 -16.28 42.50 32.86
CA TYR A 225 -16.89 42.62 34.20
C TYR A 225 -15.82 42.67 35.29
N ASN A 226 -15.64 43.89 35.80
CA ASN A 226 -14.97 44.23 37.06
C ASN A 226 -15.43 43.33 38.21
N GLY A 227 -14.47 43.05 39.10
CA GLY A 227 -14.67 42.26 40.31
C GLY A 227 -15.91 42.68 41.10
N GLN A 228 -16.78 41.70 41.36
CA GLN A 228 -17.72 41.75 42.46
C GLN A 228 -17.52 40.51 43.32
N ASN A 229 -17.05 40.77 44.54
CA ASN A 229 -17.01 39.85 45.65
C ASN A 229 -18.40 39.24 45.85
N PHE A 230 -18.53 37.93 45.63
CA PHE A 230 -19.60 37.17 46.25
C PHE A 230 -19.21 36.86 47.70
N ASN A 231 -19.33 37.87 48.56
CA ASN A 231 -19.48 37.62 50.00
C ASN A 231 -20.96 37.37 50.23
N SER A 232 -21.31 36.15 50.66
CA SER A 232 -22.50 35.94 51.48
C SER A 232 -22.32 36.80 52.73
N SER A 233 -22.95 37.98 52.75
CA SER A 233 -22.90 38.85 53.93
C SER A 233 -23.55 38.11 55.09
N LEU A 234 -22.74 37.71 56.08
CA LEU A 234 -23.26 37.32 57.38
C LEU A 234 -24.10 38.48 57.94
N ASP A 235 -25.26 38.13 58.50
CA ASP A 235 -26.23 39.06 59.07
C ASP A 235 -25.57 40.00 60.11
N PRO A 236 -25.74 41.33 60.00
CA PRO A 236 -25.21 42.29 60.96
C PRO A 236 -25.62 42.03 62.42
N GLU A 237 -26.73 41.32 62.64
CA GLU A 237 -27.19 40.93 63.97
C GLU A 237 -26.32 39.81 64.58
N ILE A 238 -25.81 38.90 63.74
CA ILE A 238 -24.86 37.84 64.15
C ILE A 238 -23.51 38.46 64.54
N LEU A 239 -23.05 39.46 63.79
CA LEU A 239 -21.83 40.22 64.12
C LEU A 239 -21.95 41.00 65.44
N ARG A 240 -23.14 41.51 65.77
CA ARG A 240 -23.38 42.16 67.07
C ARG A 240 -23.44 41.17 68.24
N GLN A 241 -24.01 39.99 68.03
CA GLN A 241 -24.08 38.96 69.07
C GLN A 241 -22.69 38.41 69.42
N ILE A 242 -21.79 38.28 68.44
CA ILE A 242 -20.40 37.86 68.65
C ILE A 242 -19.61 38.91 69.44
N ALA A 243 -19.91 40.21 69.28
CA ALA A 243 -19.21 41.30 69.96
C ALA A 243 -19.64 41.54 71.42
N SER A 244 -20.71 40.90 71.90
CA SER A 244 -21.27 41.13 73.25
C SER A 244 -21.07 40.00 74.26
N MET A 245 -20.32 38.96 73.92
CA MET A 245 -19.99 37.85 74.81
C MET A 245 -18.50 37.92 75.19
N ASP A 246 -18.19 38.79 76.14
CA ASP A 246 -16.91 38.79 76.86
C ASP A 246 -17.02 37.81 78.02
N ASP A 247 -16.50 36.59 77.81
CA ASP A 247 -15.82 35.80 78.84
C ASP A 247 -15.14 34.58 78.18
N GLY A 248 -13.81 34.66 78.02
CA GLY A 248 -12.94 33.48 77.94
C GLY A 248 -12.64 32.88 76.56
N ASN A 249 -11.49 33.29 76.00
CA ASN A 249 -10.51 32.46 75.26
C ASN A 249 -10.77 31.87 73.85
N ASP A 250 -11.88 32.12 73.14
CA ASP A 250 -12.13 31.49 71.82
C ASP A 250 -12.48 32.44 70.65
N GLN A 251 -12.28 33.76 70.77
CA GLN A 251 -12.59 34.73 69.69
C GLN A 251 -11.54 34.83 68.56
N ASP A 252 -10.35 34.24 68.71
CA ASP A 252 -9.27 34.34 67.71
C ASP A 252 -9.36 33.31 66.57
N MET A 253 -10.26 32.32 66.64
CA MET A 253 -10.25 31.19 65.70
C MET A 253 -10.63 31.58 64.26
N LEU A 254 -11.49 32.58 64.08
CA LEU A 254 -12.05 32.98 62.78
C LEU A 254 -11.19 33.99 62.01
N LEU A 255 -10.19 34.62 62.65
CA LEU A 255 -9.36 35.68 62.06
C LEU A 255 -7.96 35.21 61.64
N HIS A 256 -7.65 33.94 61.88
CA HIS A 256 -6.34 33.37 61.59
C HIS A 256 -6.43 32.12 60.71
N CYS A 257 -5.41 31.89 59.88
CA CYS A 257 -5.28 30.62 59.20
C CYS A 257 -4.93 29.51 60.19
N ILE A 258 -5.68 28.40 60.18
CA ILE A 258 -5.47 27.30 61.11
C ILE A 258 -4.08 26.64 60.99
N LEU A 259 -3.46 26.71 59.80
CA LEU A 259 -2.17 26.08 59.51
C LEU A 259 -0.97 26.98 59.84
N CYS A 260 -0.97 28.23 59.37
CA CYS A 260 0.18 29.14 59.57
C CYS A 260 0.00 30.12 60.74
N LYS A 261 -1.17 30.15 61.37
CA LYS A 261 -1.53 31.03 62.49
C LYS A 261 -1.33 32.52 62.22
N LYS A 262 -1.21 32.91 60.95
CA LYS A 262 -1.17 34.32 60.54
C LYS A 262 -2.58 34.89 60.57
N ASN A 263 -2.71 36.06 61.17
CA ASN A 263 -3.90 36.89 61.07
C ASN A 263 -3.93 37.52 59.68
N ASP A 264 -5.09 37.44 59.04
CA ASP A 264 -5.32 38.06 57.73
C ASP A 264 -6.68 38.77 57.78
N VAL A 265 -6.97 39.61 56.80
CA VAL A 265 -8.30 40.22 56.68
C VAL A 265 -9.30 39.10 56.41
N VAL A 266 -10.49 39.15 57.00
CA VAL A 266 -11.54 38.11 56.86
C VAL A 266 -11.80 37.77 55.39
N ASP A 267 -11.74 38.76 54.49
CA ASP A 267 -11.95 38.60 53.05
C ASP A 267 -10.84 37.79 52.33
N ASN A 268 -9.69 37.56 52.95
CA ASN A 268 -8.57 36.77 52.40
C ASN A 268 -8.50 35.33 52.94
N LEU A 269 -9.46 34.96 53.79
CA LEU A 269 -9.54 33.68 54.47
C LEU A 269 -10.71 32.85 53.90
N PHE A 270 -10.45 31.56 53.68
CA PHE A 270 -11.41 30.60 53.15
C PHE A 270 -11.95 29.75 54.29
N LEU A 271 -13.18 30.02 54.70
CA LEU A 271 -13.93 29.19 55.64
C LEU A 271 -14.55 28.02 54.89
N MET A 272 -14.27 26.79 55.33
CA MET A 272 -14.90 25.60 54.78
C MET A 272 -16.27 25.38 55.41
N ASP A 273 -17.33 25.31 54.61
CA ASP A 273 -18.70 25.15 55.12
C ASP A 273 -18.91 23.82 55.86
N ASP A 274 -18.26 22.74 55.39
CA ASP A 274 -18.45 21.39 55.93
C ASP A 274 -17.71 21.16 57.26
N CYS A 275 -16.49 21.69 57.39
CA CYS A 275 -15.61 21.43 58.55
C CYS A 275 -15.27 22.66 59.39
N LEU A 276 -15.74 23.84 58.98
CA LEU A 276 -15.51 25.14 59.63
C LEU A 276 -14.03 25.50 59.83
N HIS A 277 -13.11 24.83 59.14
CA HIS A 277 -11.69 25.17 59.17
C HIS A 277 -11.41 26.36 58.28
N ASN A 278 -10.61 27.30 58.80
CA ASN A 278 -10.29 28.53 58.10
C ASN A 278 -8.83 28.54 57.60
N PHE A 279 -8.62 28.88 56.33
CA PHE A 279 -7.30 28.84 55.69
C PHE A 279 -6.98 30.13 54.92
N CYS A 280 -5.72 30.57 54.96
CA CYS A 280 -5.26 31.57 53.99
C CYS A 280 -5.03 30.93 52.62
N ARG A 281 -5.11 31.76 51.58
CA ARG A 281 -4.91 31.37 50.18
C ARG A 281 -3.63 30.56 49.94
N ASP A 282 -2.52 30.99 50.54
CA ASP A 282 -1.21 30.36 50.37
C ASP A 282 -1.16 28.96 50.97
N CYS A 283 -1.69 28.79 52.19
CA CYS A 283 -1.74 27.49 52.85
C CYS A 283 -2.65 26.51 52.10
N LEU A 284 -3.78 26.98 51.58
CA LEU A 284 -4.63 26.19 50.69
C LEU A 284 -3.90 25.79 49.41
N ASN A 285 -3.25 26.74 48.75
CA ASN A 285 -2.54 26.47 47.49
C ASN A 285 -1.45 25.40 47.69
N ILE A 286 -0.60 25.58 48.72
CA ILE A 286 0.45 24.63 49.06
C ILE A 286 -0.13 23.25 49.41
N GLY A 287 -1.18 23.22 50.24
CA GLY A 287 -1.79 21.97 50.69
C GLY A 287 -2.51 21.21 49.57
N ILE A 288 -3.30 21.90 48.76
CA ILE A 288 -3.98 21.34 47.59
C ILE A 288 -2.95 20.80 46.60
N LYS A 289 -1.91 21.57 46.25
CA LYS A 289 -0.84 21.11 45.34
C LYS A 289 -0.09 19.90 45.90
N LYS A 290 0.17 19.87 47.21
CA LYS A 290 0.82 18.74 47.87
C LYS A 290 -0.06 17.48 47.84
N GLN A 291 -1.38 17.61 48.03
CA GLN A 291 -2.30 16.49 47.88
C GLN A 291 -2.37 16.03 46.41
N ILE A 292 -2.55 16.93 45.44
CA ILE A 292 -2.55 16.58 44.00
C ILE A 292 -1.27 15.84 43.58
N ALA A 293 -0.10 16.24 44.11
CA ALA A 293 1.19 15.61 43.83
C ALA A 293 1.35 14.23 44.49
N ASN A 294 0.69 13.98 45.63
CA ASN A 294 0.78 12.73 46.39
C ASN A 294 -0.39 11.75 46.12
N SER A 295 -1.47 12.20 45.47
CA SER A 295 -2.64 11.38 45.14
C SER A 295 -2.30 10.39 44.02
N ASN A 296 -2.02 9.15 44.42
CA ASN A 296 -1.83 8.02 43.50
C ASN A 296 -3.14 7.34 43.06
N SER A 297 -4.32 7.72 43.58
CA SER A 297 -5.60 7.06 43.20
C SER A 297 -6.90 7.64 43.76
N ASN A 298 -6.88 8.78 44.46
CA ASN A 298 -8.12 9.44 44.91
C ASN A 298 -8.01 10.95 44.70
N ASN A 299 -8.65 11.46 43.65
CA ASN A 299 -8.71 12.89 43.30
C ASN A 299 -9.69 13.69 44.18
N ASN A 300 -10.05 13.15 45.35
CA ASN A 300 -10.76 13.89 46.39
C ASN A 300 -9.71 14.63 47.23
N ILE A 301 -9.69 15.95 47.14
CA ILE A 301 -8.85 16.80 47.98
C ILE A 301 -9.53 16.94 49.33
N ASN A 302 -8.90 16.40 50.37
CA ASN A 302 -9.41 16.45 51.73
C ASN A 302 -8.96 17.74 52.41
N CYS A 303 -9.68 18.12 53.46
CA CYS A 303 -9.28 19.17 54.37
C CYS A 303 -7.82 19.00 54.81
N LEU A 304 -7.09 20.11 54.94
CA LEU A 304 -5.67 20.11 55.25
C LEU A 304 -5.37 19.93 56.76
N VAL A 305 -6.42 19.89 57.59
CA VAL A 305 -6.30 19.62 59.03
C VAL A 305 -6.20 18.12 59.25
N GLN A 306 -5.29 17.73 60.13
CA GLN A 306 -5.06 16.33 60.47
C GLN A 306 -6.34 15.69 61.02
N ASP A 307 -6.65 14.49 60.56
CA ASP A 307 -7.82 13.69 60.96
C ASP A 307 -9.21 14.28 60.63
N CYS A 308 -9.27 15.31 59.76
CA CYS A 308 -10.53 15.82 59.22
C CYS A 308 -10.93 15.06 57.94
N PRO A 309 -12.10 14.40 57.90
CA PRO A 309 -12.54 13.60 56.75
C PRO A 309 -13.19 14.43 55.62
N ASP A 310 -13.49 15.70 55.88
CA ASP A 310 -14.26 16.55 54.97
C ASP A 310 -13.44 16.96 53.74
N LYS A 311 -14.14 17.22 52.64
CA LYS A 311 -13.52 17.50 51.35
C LYS A 311 -13.53 18.98 51.05
N ILE A 312 -12.52 19.45 50.32
CA ILE A 312 -12.48 20.81 49.80
C ILE A 312 -13.34 20.85 48.53
N HIS A 313 -14.37 21.71 48.53
CA HIS A 313 -15.29 21.83 47.40
C HIS A 313 -14.57 22.35 46.14
N HIS A 314 -15.04 21.89 44.98
CA HIS A 314 -14.41 22.15 43.69
C HIS A 314 -14.35 23.65 43.33
N ILE A 315 -15.29 24.45 43.86
CA ILE A 315 -15.31 25.90 43.69
C ILE A 315 -14.11 26.58 44.38
N VAL A 316 -13.73 26.10 45.57
CA VAL A 316 -12.58 26.59 46.32
C VAL A 316 -11.31 26.20 45.56
N ILE A 317 -11.21 24.95 45.10
CA ILE A 317 -10.07 24.47 44.30
C ILE A 317 -9.89 25.32 43.04
N LYS A 318 -10.97 25.64 42.31
CA LYS A 318 -10.97 26.52 41.13
C LYS A 318 -10.46 27.92 41.45
N SER A 319 -10.87 28.46 42.60
CA SER A 319 -10.51 29.81 43.02
C SER A 319 -9.04 29.93 43.46
N ILE A 320 -8.41 28.83 43.88
CA ILE A 320 -7.04 28.78 44.39
C ILE A 320 -6.03 28.43 43.28
N LEU A 321 -6.35 27.45 42.43
CA LEU A 321 -5.47 27.00 41.35
C LEU A 321 -5.55 27.92 40.13
N GLY A 322 -4.46 28.02 39.37
CA GLY A 322 -4.50 28.68 38.06
C GLY A 322 -5.37 27.91 37.05
N LYS A 323 -5.86 28.58 35.99
CA LYS A 323 -6.72 27.98 34.95
C LYS A 323 -6.17 26.65 34.41
N THR A 324 -4.90 26.61 34.05
CA THR A 324 -4.21 25.41 33.53
C THR A 324 -4.05 24.30 34.56
N GLU A 325 -3.75 24.66 35.82
CA GLU A 325 -3.59 23.70 36.92
C GLU A 325 -4.92 23.05 37.28
N TYR A 326 -5.99 23.84 37.28
CA TYR A 326 -7.35 23.37 37.53
C TYR A 326 -7.91 22.51 36.39
N GLU A 327 -7.67 22.89 35.13
CA GLU A 327 -8.01 22.05 33.97
C GLU A 327 -7.26 20.71 34.01
N SER A 328 -5.97 20.71 34.40
CA SER A 328 -5.21 19.47 34.60
C SER A 328 -5.79 18.59 35.72
N PHE A 329 -6.19 19.20 36.84
CA PHE A 329 -6.84 18.50 37.95
C PHE A 329 -8.19 17.89 37.56
N LEU A 330 -9.03 18.64 36.83
CA LEU A 330 -10.31 18.19 36.30
C LEU A 330 -10.15 17.01 35.35
N ASN A 331 -9.21 17.12 34.39
CA ASN A 331 -8.93 16.04 33.45
C ASN A 331 -8.49 14.78 34.20
N LYS A 332 -7.57 14.90 35.16
CA LYS A 332 -7.14 13.75 35.97
C LYS A 332 -8.31 13.14 36.76
N THR A 333 -9.16 13.98 37.35
CA THR A 333 -10.38 13.55 38.07
C THR A 333 -11.35 12.80 37.15
N PHE A 334 -11.54 13.29 35.93
CA PHE A 334 -12.40 12.67 34.94
C PHE A 334 -11.83 11.35 34.40
N GLU A 335 -10.54 11.29 34.10
CA GLU A 335 -9.86 10.07 33.66
C GLU A 335 -9.88 9.00 34.76
N ASP A 336 -9.62 9.36 36.01
CA ASP A 336 -9.72 8.44 37.16
C ASP A 336 -11.16 7.97 37.38
N ALA A 337 -12.17 8.81 37.13
CA ALA A 337 -13.57 8.41 37.21
C ALA A 337 -13.96 7.42 36.11
N ILE A 338 -13.34 7.52 34.93
CA ILE A 338 -13.50 6.55 33.83
C ILE A 338 -12.75 5.25 34.15
N GLU A 339 -11.51 5.33 34.61
CA GLU A 339 -10.65 4.16 34.84
C GLU A 339 -11.12 3.30 36.03
N ASN A 340 -11.72 3.92 37.04
CA ASN A 340 -12.26 3.21 38.19
C ASN A 340 -13.72 2.73 38.00
N ASN A 341 -14.33 3.00 36.84
CA ASN A 341 -15.70 2.58 36.55
C ASN A 341 -15.71 1.52 35.44
N SER A 342 -16.06 0.28 35.80
CA SER A 342 -16.16 -0.86 34.87
C SER A 342 -17.17 -0.67 33.74
N ASN A 343 -18.07 0.31 33.86
CA ASN A 343 -19.03 0.64 32.82
C ASN A 343 -18.41 1.50 31.71
N PHE A 344 -17.17 1.97 31.84
CA PHE A 344 -16.50 2.71 30.78
C PHE A 344 -15.31 1.93 30.21
N PHE A 345 -15.05 2.11 28.92
CA PHE A 345 -13.84 1.61 28.28
C PHE A 345 -13.32 2.64 27.27
N LYS A 346 -12.01 2.65 27.03
CA LYS A 346 -11.37 3.58 26.09
C LYS A 346 -10.98 2.87 24.80
N CYS A 347 -11.07 3.59 23.69
CA CYS A 347 -10.43 3.16 22.45
C CYS A 347 -8.91 3.09 22.65
N PRO A 348 -8.24 1.96 22.35
CA PRO A 348 -6.78 1.84 22.51
C PRO A 348 -5.99 2.74 21.54
N CYS A 349 -6.65 3.24 20.48
CA CYS A 349 -6.01 4.05 19.45
C CYS A 349 -6.14 5.57 19.71
N CYS A 350 -7.32 6.06 20.11
CA CYS A 350 -7.57 7.50 20.25
C CYS A 350 -8.08 7.92 21.63
N PHE A 351 -8.11 6.98 22.58
CA PHE A 351 -8.50 7.15 23.99
C PHE A 351 -9.89 7.74 24.24
N VAL A 352 -10.74 7.82 23.21
CA VAL A 352 -12.15 8.18 23.37
C VAL A 352 -12.79 7.15 24.29
N ALA A 353 -13.42 7.62 25.36
CA ALA A 353 -14.16 6.81 26.31
C ALA A 353 -15.56 6.53 25.79
N TYR A 354 -16.04 5.32 26.05
CA TYR A 354 -17.37 4.85 25.74
C TYR A 354 -17.99 4.27 27.01
N GLU A 355 -19.28 4.52 27.19
CA GLU A 355 -20.09 3.87 28.21
C GLU A 355 -20.65 2.55 27.67
N ARG A 356 -20.59 1.51 28.51
CA ARG A 356 -21.18 0.20 28.27
C ARG A 356 -22.63 0.25 28.69
N ILE A 357 -23.53 0.32 27.71
CA ILE A 357 -24.98 0.29 27.95
C ILE A 357 -25.39 -1.16 28.17
N GLU A 358 -25.84 -1.50 29.37
CA GLU A 358 -26.46 -2.80 29.63
C GLU A 358 -27.79 -2.88 28.88
N ASN A 359 -27.91 -3.85 27.97
CA ASN A 359 -29.19 -4.11 27.31
C ASN A 359 -30.18 -4.68 28.34
N ALA A 360 -31.05 -3.82 28.87
CA ALA A 360 -32.10 -4.19 29.82
C ALA A 360 -33.18 -5.14 29.27
N ASN A 361 -33.10 -5.58 28.00
CA ASN A 361 -34.05 -6.51 27.40
C ASN A 361 -33.32 -7.59 26.57
N ASN A 362 -32.89 -8.66 27.23
CA ASN A 362 -32.57 -9.94 26.57
C ASN A 362 -33.36 -11.11 27.16
N ASN A 363 -34.56 -10.84 27.69
CA ASN A 363 -35.56 -11.87 27.89
C ASN A 363 -36.48 -11.91 26.66
N ASN A 364 -36.35 -12.99 25.88
CA ASN A 364 -37.35 -13.51 24.91
C ASN A 364 -37.15 -13.29 23.40
N GLU A 365 -35.97 -13.57 22.84
CA GLU A 365 -35.92 -14.07 21.44
C GLU A 365 -34.98 -15.28 21.29
N LYS A 366 -35.49 -16.46 21.67
CA LYS A 366 -35.01 -17.72 21.08
C LYS A 366 -35.56 -17.84 19.65
N ASN A 367 -35.07 -16.99 18.75
CA ASN A 367 -35.36 -17.09 17.32
C ASN A 367 -34.23 -17.85 16.61
N ASN A 368 -34.60 -18.77 15.72
CA ASN A 368 -33.73 -19.61 14.89
C ASN A 368 -32.50 -18.84 14.37
N ARG A 369 -31.34 -19.01 15.02
CA ARG A 369 -30.08 -18.38 14.59
C ARG A 369 -29.52 -19.19 13.42
N ASN A 370 -29.58 -18.61 12.22
CA ASN A 370 -29.03 -19.20 10.99
C ASN A 370 -27.52 -19.47 11.12
N GLN A 371 -27.01 -20.45 10.39
CA GLN A 371 -25.59 -20.86 10.40
C GLN A 371 -24.62 -19.71 10.04
N SER A 372 -25.09 -18.68 9.32
CA SER A 372 -24.32 -17.46 8.99
C SER A 372 -23.96 -16.61 10.22
N TYR A 373 -24.73 -16.67 11.30
CA TYR A 373 -24.50 -15.87 12.51
C TYR A 373 -23.16 -16.22 13.21
N TYR A 374 -22.73 -17.47 13.05
CA TYR A 374 -21.50 -18.02 13.61
C TYR A 374 -20.28 -17.80 12.71
N LEU A 375 -20.39 -17.02 11.64
CA LEU A 375 -19.27 -16.68 10.75
C LEU A 375 -18.80 -15.24 11.01
N SER A 376 -17.48 -15.03 11.06
CA SER A 376 -16.90 -13.69 11.04
C SER A 376 -16.99 -13.08 9.63
N PRO A 377 -16.77 -11.77 9.46
CA PRO A 377 -16.59 -11.15 8.14
C PRO A 377 -15.46 -11.79 7.31
N THR A 378 -14.52 -12.47 7.96
CA THR A 378 -13.40 -13.19 7.37
C THR A 378 -13.66 -14.70 7.25
N ASN A 379 -14.92 -15.15 7.39
CA ASN A 379 -15.35 -16.55 7.32
C ASN A 379 -14.75 -17.48 8.39
N ILE A 380 -14.36 -16.95 9.54
CA ILE A 380 -13.97 -17.74 10.71
C ILE A 380 -15.25 -18.27 11.37
N VAL A 381 -15.33 -19.59 11.55
CA VAL A 381 -16.43 -20.25 12.27
C VAL A 381 -16.22 -20.09 13.78
N MET A 382 -17.26 -19.61 14.46
CA MET A 382 -17.30 -19.33 15.90
C MET A 382 -18.30 -20.26 16.59
N ASN A 383 -17.99 -20.68 17.81
CA ASN A 383 -19.00 -21.32 18.68
C ASN A 383 -19.90 -20.26 19.36
N GLU A 384 -20.85 -20.73 20.16
CA GLU A 384 -21.79 -19.85 20.85
C GLU A 384 -21.12 -18.86 21.82
N GLU A 385 -20.08 -19.29 22.55
CA GLU A 385 -19.34 -18.43 23.47
C GLU A 385 -18.58 -17.32 22.71
N GLU A 386 -17.93 -17.66 21.61
CA GLU A 386 -17.16 -16.73 20.78
C GLU A 386 -18.07 -15.72 20.07
N ALA A 387 -19.26 -16.16 19.62
CA ALA A 387 -20.25 -15.28 19.03
C ALA A 387 -20.84 -14.30 20.07
N LYS A 388 -21.13 -14.77 21.29
CA LYS A 388 -21.55 -13.88 22.40
C LYS A 388 -20.46 -12.88 22.75
N HIS A 389 -19.21 -13.34 22.84
CA HIS A 389 -18.07 -12.46 23.09
C HIS A 389 -17.91 -11.38 22.01
N ARG A 390 -18.09 -11.74 20.74
CA ARG A 390 -18.13 -10.77 19.64
C ARG A 390 -19.22 -9.73 19.85
N ASP A 391 -20.44 -10.16 20.14
CA ASP A 391 -21.58 -9.24 20.24
C ASP A 391 -21.45 -8.31 21.45
N GLU A 392 -20.83 -8.76 22.55
CA GLU A 392 -20.66 -7.98 23.77
C GLU A 392 -19.40 -7.11 23.81
N TYR A 393 -18.30 -7.56 23.18
CA TYR A 393 -16.98 -6.94 23.37
C TYR A 393 -16.34 -6.41 22.08
N ARG A 394 -16.88 -6.69 20.90
CA ARG A 394 -16.35 -6.11 19.65
C ARG A 394 -16.84 -4.67 19.52
N PHE A 395 -15.90 -3.74 19.50
CA PHE A 395 -16.20 -2.34 19.33
C PHE A 395 -15.47 -1.74 18.12
N ARG A 396 -16.13 -0.85 17.39
CA ARG A 396 -15.52 -0.03 16.35
C ARG A 396 -15.57 1.42 16.78
N CYS A 397 -14.41 2.04 16.95
CA CYS A 397 -14.33 3.43 17.39
C CYS A 397 -15.00 4.37 16.38
N THR A 398 -15.89 5.23 16.85
CA THR A 398 -16.56 6.25 16.03
C THR A 398 -15.63 7.39 15.60
N LYS A 399 -14.54 7.64 16.32
CA LYS A 399 -13.55 8.68 16.00
C LYS A 399 -12.50 8.19 15.00
N CYS A 400 -11.83 7.06 15.27
CA CYS A 400 -10.70 6.58 14.45
C CYS A 400 -11.00 5.30 13.65
N SER A 401 -12.23 4.79 13.68
CA SER A 401 -12.63 3.55 12.99
C SER A 401 -11.91 2.27 13.41
N THR A 402 -10.96 2.31 14.35
CA THR A 402 -10.25 1.13 14.87
C THR A 402 -11.24 0.14 15.45
N GLU A 403 -11.12 -1.11 15.04
CA GLU A 403 -11.87 -2.22 15.59
C GLU A 403 -11.04 -2.95 16.66
N PHE A 404 -11.60 -3.11 17.85
CA PHE A 404 -10.89 -3.66 19.01
C PHE A 404 -11.83 -4.39 19.97
N CYS A 405 -11.24 -5.16 20.89
CA CYS A 405 -11.99 -5.76 22.00
C CYS A 405 -12.10 -4.76 23.16
N SER A 406 -13.31 -4.46 23.65
CA SER A 406 -13.52 -3.54 24.77
C SER A 406 -13.07 -4.06 26.13
N ASP A 407 -12.77 -5.36 26.25
CA ASP A 407 -12.28 -6.00 27.48
C ASP A 407 -10.75 -6.11 27.50
N CYS A 408 -10.14 -6.77 26.50
CA CYS A 408 -8.68 -6.93 26.46
C CYS A 408 -7.93 -5.87 25.63
N HIS A 409 -8.63 -4.93 25.01
CA HIS A 409 -8.07 -3.85 24.19
C HIS A 409 -7.23 -4.28 22.97
N THR A 410 -7.26 -5.57 22.60
CA THR A 410 -6.53 -6.09 21.44
C THR A 410 -7.07 -5.52 20.13
N THR A 411 -6.16 -5.18 19.23
CA THR A 411 -6.46 -4.71 17.86
C THR A 411 -5.60 -5.50 16.84
N PRO A 412 -6.15 -5.94 15.70
CA PRO A 412 -7.59 -5.97 15.38
C PRO A 412 -8.35 -6.94 16.30
N TYR A 413 -9.68 -6.83 16.33
CA TYR A 413 -10.52 -7.73 17.15
C TYR A 413 -10.28 -9.22 16.83
N HIS A 414 -10.17 -10.05 17.86
CA HIS A 414 -9.79 -11.46 17.77
C HIS A 414 -11.00 -12.40 17.50
N TYR A 415 -11.52 -12.37 16.29
CA TYR A 415 -12.60 -13.29 15.87
C TYR A 415 -12.26 -14.77 16.09
N GLY A 416 -13.24 -15.56 16.55
CA GLY A 416 -13.03 -16.99 16.86
C GLY A 416 -12.41 -17.27 18.22
N PHE A 417 -12.19 -16.24 19.05
CA PHE A 417 -11.63 -16.40 20.39
C PHE A 417 -12.34 -15.50 21.40
N THR A 418 -12.45 -15.98 22.64
CA THR A 418 -12.65 -15.12 23.81
C THR A 418 -11.30 -14.51 24.22
N CYS A 419 -11.29 -13.45 25.04
CA CYS A 419 -10.04 -12.83 25.54
C CYS A 419 -9.06 -13.87 26.11
N SER A 420 -9.53 -14.78 26.96
CA SER A 420 -8.70 -15.82 27.58
C SER A 420 -8.15 -16.81 26.54
N LYS A 421 -9.00 -17.33 25.64
CA LYS A 421 -8.58 -18.26 24.58
C LYS A 421 -7.59 -17.59 23.61
N TYR A 422 -7.77 -16.30 23.33
CA TYR A 422 -6.86 -15.53 22.48
C TYR A 422 -5.48 -15.37 23.14
N LYS A 423 -5.45 -15.08 24.45
CA LYS A 423 -4.21 -14.98 25.22
C LYS A 423 -3.43 -16.30 25.21
N GLU A 424 -4.12 -17.43 25.36
CA GLU A 424 -3.52 -18.77 25.21
C GLU A 424 -3.02 -19.02 23.79
N TYR A 425 -3.79 -18.63 22.78
CA TYR A 425 -3.41 -18.73 21.37
C TYR A 425 -2.12 -17.96 21.06
N LEU A 426 -1.95 -16.74 21.61
CA LEU A 426 -0.77 -15.92 21.40
C LEU A 426 0.53 -16.60 21.84
N VAL A 427 0.50 -17.31 22.98
CA VAL A 427 1.65 -18.01 23.55
C VAL A 427 1.78 -19.47 23.09
N SER A 428 0.80 -19.96 22.34
CA SER A 428 0.80 -21.33 21.85
C SER A 428 1.88 -21.59 20.79
N ARG A 429 2.33 -22.84 20.71
CA ARG A 429 3.22 -23.29 19.62
C ARG A 429 2.46 -23.21 18.30
N LYS A 430 3.04 -22.52 17.33
CA LYS A 430 2.45 -22.31 15.99
C LYS A 430 3.27 -23.04 14.94
N CYS A 431 2.59 -23.54 13.93
CA CYS A 431 3.24 -24.09 12.75
C CYS A 431 4.08 -23.02 12.05
N ARG A 432 5.33 -23.34 11.74
CA ARG A 432 6.28 -22.50 11.01
C ARG A 432 5.70 -21.94 9.69
N PHE A 433 4.88 -22.72 8.99
CA PHE A 433 4.40 -22.35 7.65
C PHE A 433 3.02 -21.71 7.66
N CYS A 434 2.02 -22.38 8.25
CA CYS A 434 0.63 -21.91 8.23
C CYS A 434 0.21 -21.11 9.47
N SER A 435 1.07 -20.97 10.48
CA SER A 435 0.79 -20.28 11.75
C SER A 435 -0.37 -20.86 12.59
N ASN A 436 -0.96 -21.99 12.17
CA ASN A 436 -1.97 -22.69 12.96
C ASN A 436 -1.35 -23.26 14.24
N GLN A 437 -2.15 -23.27 15.31
CA GLN A 437 -1.75 -23.82 16.60
C GLN A 437 -1.48 -25.34 16.51
N ILE A 438 -0.34 -25.77 17.04
CA ILE A 438 0.04 -27.19 17.12
C ILE A 438 -0.53 -27.75 18.43
N LYS A 439 -1.54 -28.63 18.31
CA LYS A 439 -2.23 -29.24 19.47
C LYS A 439 -1.48 -30.43 20.08
N ASN A 440 -0.57 -31.05 19.33
CA ASN A 440 0.09 -32.30 19.74
C ASN A 440 1.29 -32.05 20.67
N ASN A 441 1.17 -32.59 21.88
CA ASN A 441 2.17 -32.58 22.96
C ASN A 441 3.19 -33.72 22.83
N ASN A 442 3.46 -34.21 21.62
CA ASN A 442 4.52 -35.18 21.44
C ASN A 442 5.85 -34.46 21.69
N ASN A 443 6.41 -34.71 22.88
CA ASN A 443 7.79 -34.48 23.26
C ASN A 443 8.72 -35.27 22.32
N ASN A 444 8.75 -34.90 21.05
CA ASN A 444 9.84 -35.32 20.19
C ASN A 444 11.05 -34.50 20.63
N ASN A 445 11.95 -35.15 21.37
CA ASN A 445 13.25 -34.65 21.82
C ASN A 445 14.19 -34.24 20.66
N SER A 446 13.71 -34.18 19.41
CA SER A 446 14.44 -33.66 18.27
C SER A 446 14.45 -32.13 18.32
N LYS A 447 15.53 -31.55 18.86
CA LYS A 447 15.85 -30.12 18.76
C LYS A 447 16.31 -29.76 17.34
N ASP A 448 15.50 -30.06 16.33
CA ASP A 448 15.75 -29.64 14.96
C ASP A 448 14.87 -28.43 14.58
N GLY A 449 15.29 -27.67 13.56
CA GLY A 449 14.62 -26.43 13.15
C GLY A 449 13.25 -26.62 12.47
N LEU A 450 12.70 -27.84 12.50
CA LEU A 450 11.42 -28.24 11.90
C LEU A 450 10.50 -28.94 12.92
N SER A 451 10.78 -28.77 14.22
CA SER A 451 9.96 -29.28 15.33
C SER A 451 8.56 -28.70 15.35
N ASP A 452 8.39 -27.48 14.85
CA ASP A 452 7.12 -26.73 14.87
C ASP A 452 6.45 -26.73 13.49
N VAL A 453 6.10 -27.91 12.98
CA VAL A 453 5.35 -28.07 11.72
C VAL A 453 4.13 -28.95 11.94
N CYS A 454 2.93 -28.46 11.56
CA CYS A 454 1.68 -29.21 11.69
C CYS A 454 1.53 -30.31 10.63
N GLU A 455 0.60 -31.25 10.84
CA GLU A 455 0.39 -32.46 10.03
C GLU A 455 -0.32 -32.22 8.69
N SER A 456 -0.61 -30.97 8.30
CA SER A 456 -1.23 -30.71 7.00
C SER A 456 -0.30 -31.08 5.85
N GLU A 457 -0.86 -31.66 4.79
CA GLU A 457 -0.12 -32.14 3.61
C GLU A 457 0.78 -31.04 3.00
N GLU A 458 0.26 -29.81 2.91
CA GLU A 458 1.01 -28.66 2.42
C GLU A 458 2.23 -28.32 3.32
N CYS A 459 2.03 -28.32 4.64
CA CYS A 459 3.09 -28.02 5.59
C CYS A 459 4.14 -29.13 5.64
N GLN A 460 3.74 -30.39 5.50
CA GLN A 460 4.68 -31.52 5.41
C GLN A 460 5.50 -31.46 4.11
N THR A 461 4.88 -31.10 2.98
CA THR A 461 5.61 -30.91 1.71
C THR A 461 6.65 -29.78 1.83
N LYS A 462 6.27 -28.64 2.44
CA LYS A 462 7.19 -27.54 2.75
C LYS A 462 8.31 -27.99 3.72
N LYS A 463 8.01 -28.86 4.69
CA LYS A 463 8.99 -29.44 5.63
C LYS A 463 10.04 -30.30 4.93
N ASP A 464 9.63 -31.13 3.99
CA ASP A 464 10.51 -32.07 3.27
C ASP A 464 11.56 -31.37 2.41
N SER A 465 11.25 -30.18 1.91
CA SER A 465 12.17 -29.34 1.14
C SER A 465 12.93 -28.32 1.99
N SER A 466 12.64 -28.20 3.29
CA SER A 466 13.26 -27.22 4.18
C SER A 466 14.53 -27.72 4.88
N CYS A 467 15.41 -26.77 5.19
CA CYS A 467 16.53 -26.98 6.09
C CYS A 467 16.04 -27.30 7.51
N ASN A 468 16.65 -28.29 8.15
CA ASN A 468 16.33 -28.72 9.52
C ASN A 468 17.30 -28.17 10.57
N LYS A 469 18.23 -27.27 10.20
CA LYS A 469 19.24 -26.74 11.10
C LYS A 469 18.72 -25.53 11.88
N ILE A 470 19.18 -25.42 13.13
CA ILE A 470 19.07 -24.22 13.96
C ILE A 470 20.37 -23.44 13.79
N LEU A 471 20.26 -22.15 13.49
CA LEU A 471 21.41 -21.26 13.29
C LEU A 471 22.08 -20.94 14.64
N LYS A 472 23.32 -20.42 14.60
CA LYS A 472 24.07 -20.05 15.81
C LYS A 472 23.34 -19.04 16.71
N CYS A 473 22.46 -18.23 16.13
CA CYS A 473 21.64 -17.27 16.86
C CYS A 473 20.41 -17.88 17.56
N GLY A 474 20.18 -19.19 17.43
CA GLY A 474 19.01 -19.88 18.00
C GLY A 474 17.77 -19.92 17.09
N HIS A 475 17.78 -19.21 15.96
CA HIS A 475 16.67 -19.21 15.02
C HIS A 475 16.74 -20.36 14.00
N ASN A 476 15.57 -20.81 13.55
CA ASN A 476 15.45 -21.86 12.54
C ASN A 476 15.94 -21.36 11.17
N CYS A 477 16.70 -22.18 10.46
CA CYS A 477 17.12 -21.85 9.11
C CYS A 477 15.91 -21.87 8.15
N ILE A 478 15.72 -20.78 7.40
CA ILE A 478 14.66 -20.69 6.38
C ILE A 478 15.07 -21.26 5.01
N GLY A 479 16.33 -21.69 4.90
CA GLY A 479 16.90 -22.26 3.67
C GLY A 479 16.29 -23.60 3.28
N ILE A 480 16.77 -24.15 2.16
CA ILE A 480 16.31 -25.42 1.63
C ILE A 480 17.11 -26.61 2.20
N ARG A 481 16.58 -27.82 2.03
CA ARG A 481 17.22 -29.05 2.53
C ARG A 481 18.55 -29.30 1.82
N ASN A 482 19.54 -29.79 2.56
CA ASN A 482 20.87 -30.17 2.08
C ASN A 482 21.73 -29.05 1.47
N GLU A 483 21.44 -27.77 1.77
CA GLU A 483 22.40 -26.71 1.47
C GLU A 483 23.72 -26.94 2.20
N SER A 484 24.82 -26.82 1.45
CA SER A 484 26.19 -26.98 1.98
C SER A 484 26.49 -25.98 3.09
N LYS A 485 25.92 -24.77 2.99
CA LYS A 485 26.05 -23.69 3.96
C LYS A 485 24.69 -23.03 4.20
N CYS A 486 24.28 -22.93 5.46
CA CYS A 486 23.14 -22.10 5.82
C CYS A 486 23.53 -20.63 5.74
N GLU A 487 22.68 -19.84 5.08
CA GLU A 487 22.80 -18.40 5.07
C GLU A 487 22.53 -17.79 6.46
N PRO A 488 23.00 -16.56 6.73
CA PRO A 488 22.75 -15.86 7.98
C PRO A 488 21.26 -15.69 8.29
N CYS A 489 20.96 -15.53 9.57
CA CYS A 489 19.58 -15.36 10.03
C CYS A 489 18.96 -14.07 9.49
N MET A 490 17.77 -14.17 8.93
CA MET A 490 16.97 -13.05 8.42
C MET A 490 15.92 -12.56 9.43
N ASP A 491 15.95 -13.08 10.66
CA ASP A 491 15.14 -12.53 11.75
C ASP A 491 15.56 -11.11 12.05
N LEU A 492 14.59 -10.20 12.27
CA LEU A 492 14.82 -8.77 12.48
C LEU A 492 15.88 -8.49 13.58
N GLN A 493 15.89 -9.27 14.66
CA GLN A 493 16.84 -9.08 15.77
C GLN A 493 18.29 -9.49 15.40
N CYS A 494 18.45 -10.33 14.39
CA CYS A 494 19.74 -10.75 13.85
C CYS A 494 20.14 -9.97 12.58
N TYR A 495 19.15 -9.44 11.86
CA TYR A 495 19.23 -8.71 10.61
C TYR A 495 19.95 -7.37 10.76
N GLU A 496 19.64 -6.60 11.82
CA GLU A 496 20.24 -5.29 12.10
C GLU A 496 21.77 -5.35 12.27
N LYS A 497 22.31 -6.51 12.67
CA LYS A 497 23.76 -6.71 12.81
C LYS A 497 24.48 -6.99 11.48
N ASN A 498 23.78 -7.38 10.42
CA ASN A 498 24.39 -7.93 9.19
C ASN A 498 24.08 -7.19 7.88
N LYS A 499 23.25 -6.13 7.89
CA LYS A 499 22.96 -5.26 6.71
C LYS A 499 22.44 -6.00 5.45
N PHE A 500 21.50 -6.93 5.60
CA PHE A 500 20.83 -7.54 4.45
C PHE A 500 19.70 -6.64 3.91
N LYS A 501 19.15 -6.95 2.72
CA LYS A 501 18.10 -6.15 2.06
C LYS A 501 16.66 -6.57 2.41
N ASN A 502 16.46 -7.76 2.98
CA ASN A 502 15.13 -8.35 3.21
C ASN A 502 15.03 -9.01 4.60
N SER A 503 13.88 -8.84 5.25
CA SER A 503 13.51 -9.49 6.52
C SER A 503 12.76 -10.81 6.30
N ASN A 504 12.65 -11.64 7.34
CA ASN A 504 11.84 -12.86 7.32
C ASN A 504 10.32 -12.61 7.17
N GLU A 505 9.83 -11.43 7.57
CA GLU A 505 8.43 -11.01 7.45
C GLU A 505 8.08 -10.49 6.05
N ASP A 506 9.08 -10.13 5.24
CA ASP A 506 8.86 -9.61 3.90
C ASP A 506 8.14 -10.64 3.02
N TYR A 507 7.26 -10.15 2.15
CA TYR A 507 6.62 -10.99 1.15
C TYR A 507 7.61 -11.44 0.07
N CYS A 508 7.44 -12.66 -0.41
CA CYS A 508 8.17 -13.14 -1.58
C CYS A 508 7.74 -12.36 -2.83
N ASN A 509 8.70 -11.72 -3.52
CA ASN A 509 8.49 -10.92 -4.74
C ASN A 509 8.16 -11.76 -6.00
N ILE A 510 7.62 -12.97 -5.83
CA ILE A 510 7.03 -13.79 -6.89
C ILE A 510 5.56 -14.06 -6.59
N CYS A 511 5.22 -14.50 -5.37
CA CYS A 511 3.83 -14.77 -5.00
C CYS A 511 3.10 -13.55 -4.44
N TYR A 512 3.81 -12.63 -3.78
CA TYR A 512 3.26 -11.45 -3.08
C TYR A 512 2.17 -11.76 -2.04
N VAL A 513 2.05 -13.02 -1.61
CA VAL A 513 0.97 -13.50 -0.71
C VAL A 513 1.52 -14.06 0.60
N GLU A 514 2.65 -14.77 0.55
CA GLU A 514 3.26 -15.39 1.73
C GLU A 514 4.59 -14.72 2.08
N SER A 515 4.86 -14.59 3.40
CA SER A 515 6.14 -14.13 3.93
C SER A 515 7.27 -15.12 3.62
N LEU A 516 8.52 -14.65 3.59
CA LEU A 516 9.68 -15.50 3.32
C LEU A 516 9.83 -16.64 4.36
N LYS A 517 9.48 -16.43 5.63
CA LYS A 517 9.52 -17.52 6.64
C LYS A 517 8.50 -18.64 6.42
N SER A 518 7.41 -18.37 5.69
CA SER A 518 6.28 -19.30 5.50
C SER A 518 6.56 -20.44 4.50
N ALA A 519 7.73 -20.45 3.85
CA ALA A 519 8.15 -21.54 2.98
C ALA A 519 9.69 -21.64 2.90
N PRO A 520 10.24 -22.77 2.41
CA PRO A 520 11.67 -22.89 2.15
C PRO A 520 12.13 -21.86 1.12
N CYS A 521 13.19 -21.13 1.45
CA CYS A 521 13.73 -20.05 0.64
C CYS A 521 15.09 -20.43 0.05
N LEU A 522 15.33 -20.00 -1.18
CA LEU A 522 16.65 -20.02 -1.79
C LEU A 522 17.17 -18.59 -1.95
N LYS A 523 18.49 -18.44 -1.83
CA LYS A 523 19.19 -17.18 -2.13
C LYS A 523 19.85 -17.34 -3.48
N LEU A 524 19.40 -16.56 -4.46
CA LEU A 524 20.01 -16.55 -5.78
C LEU A 524 21.45 -16.01 -5.71
N LYS A 525 22.26 -16.32 -6.72
CA LYS A 525 23.61 -15.74 -6.89
C LYS A 525 23.63 -14.21 -6.86
N CYS A 526 22.57 -13.56 -7.37
CA CYS A 526 22.40 -12.10 -7.32
C CYS A 526 22.09 -11.54 -5.92
N GLY A 527 21.95 -12.41 -4.92
CA GLY A 527 21.70 -12.07 -3.52
C GLY A 527 20.23 -11.96 -3.11
N HIS A 528 19.30 -11.92 -4.07
CA HIS A 528 17.86 -11.86 -3.79
C HIS A 528 17.30 -13.23 -3.35
N ILE A 529 16.29 -13.18 -2.49
CA ILE A 529 15.74 -14.35 -1.80
C ILE A 529 14.29 -14.54 -2.19
N PHE A 530 13.92 -15.79 -2.48
CA PHE A 530 12.57 -16.17 -2.91
C PHE A 530 12.23 -17.56 -2.36
N HIS A 531 10.94 -17.88 -2.27
CA HIS A 531 10.53 -19.26 -2.02
C HIS A 531 11.01 -20.17 -3.15
N GLN A 532 11.55 -21.33 -2.80
CA GLN A 532 11.99 -22.34 -3.77
C GLN A 532 10.85 -22.72 -4.73
N GLY A 533 9.68 -23.04 -4.17
CA GLY A 533 8.50 -23.42 -4.96
C GLY A 533 8.05 -22.33 -5.93
N CYS A 534 8.18 -21.05 -5.56
CA CYS A 534 7.83 -19.93 -6.44
C CYS A 534 8.78 -19.82 -7.64
N VAL A 535 10.09 -19.97 -7.40
CA VAL A 535 11.09 -19.95 -8.48
C VAL A 535 10.90 -21.13 -9.42
N GLU A 536 10.71 -22.33 -8.87
CA GLU A 536 10.46 -23.53 -9.68
C GLU A 536 9.18 -23.41 -10.51
N LYS A 537 8.09 -22.94 -9.91
CA LYS A 537 6.81 -22.72 -10.59
C LYS A 537 6.96 -21.71 -11.73
N LYS A 538 7.62 -20.57 -11.47
CA LYS A 538 7.91 -19.55 -12.48
C LYS A 538 8.67 -20.12 -13.68
N ILE A 539 9.68 -20.96 -13.45
CA ILE A 539 10.49 -21.56 -14.50
C ILE A 539 9.70 -22.64 -15.28
N LYS A 540 8.92 -23.47 -14.57
CA LYS A 540 8.15 -24.58 -15.17
C LYS A 540 6.94 -24.08 -15.98
N GLU A 541 6.17 -23.11 -15.47
CA GLU A 541 4.91 -22.65 -16.09
C GLU A 541 5.11 -21.65 -17.24
N LYS A 542 6.16 -20.82 -17.22
CA LYS A 542 6.39 -19.81 -18.27
C LYS A 542 7.11 -20.34 -19.51
N ASN A 543 7.61 -21.57 -19.46
CA ASN A 543 8.10 -22.25 -20.66
C ASN A 543 6.96 -22.56 -21.66
N THR A 544 5.69 -22.35 -21.29
CA THR A 544 4.52 -22.67 -22.13
C THR A 544 3.65 -21.46 -22.49
N SER A 545 4.05 -20.22 -22.16
CA SER A 545 3.24 -19.04 -22.47
C SER A 545 3.54 -18.51 -23.88
N GLY A 546 2.78 -18.96 -24.86
CA GLY A 546 2.82 -18.48 -26.25
C GLY A 546 3.70 -19.31 -27.20
N PRO A 547 3.50 -19.18 -28.53
CA PRO A 547 4.25 -19.96 -29.52
C PRO A 547 5.73 -19.54 -29.59
N ARG A 548 6.00 -18.25 -29.27
CA ARG A 548 7.33 -17.64 -29.24
C ARG A 548 8.13 -18.16 -28.04
N LEU A 549 9.31 -18.71 -28.33
CA LEU A 549 10.29 -19.04 -27.31
C LEU A 549 10.89 -17.76 -26.73
N THR A 550 10.57 -17.49 -25.46
CA THR A 550 11.12 -16.38 -24.68
C THR A 550 11.91 -16.92 -23.48
N PHE A 551 12.75 -16.10 -22.84
CA PHE A 551 13.62 -16.55 -21.75
C PHE A 551 13.64 -15.61 -20.54
N THR A 552 12.85 -14.53 -20.55
CA THR A 552 12.81 -13.52 -19.48
C THR A 552 12.26 -14.07 -18.16
N PHE A 553 11.58 -15.22 -18.20
CA PHE A 553 11.13 -15.91 -17.00
C PHE A 553 12.27 -16.54 -16.18
N LEU A 554 13.48 -16.66 -16.76
CA LEU A 554 14.69 -17.06 -16.05
C LEU A 554 15.34 -15.91 -15.28
N ASP A 555 14.89 -14.67 -15.49
CA ASP A 555 15.49 -13.50 -14.88
C ASP A 555 14.90 -13.26 -13.48
N CYS A 556 15.74 -12.77 -12.58
CA CYS A 556 15.37 -12.37 -11.24
C CYS A 556 14.29 -11.27 -11.33
N PRO A 557 13.15 -11.42 -10.64
CA PRO A 557 12.09 -10.41 -10.65
C PRO A 557 12.56 -9.01 -10.26
N ILE A 558 13.57 -8.92 -9.39
CA ILE A 558 14.07 -7.68 -8.79
C ILE A 558 15.17 -7.06 -9.67
N CYS A 559 16.32 -7.71 -9.85
CA CYS A 559 17.47 -7.11 -10.55
C CYS A 559 17.60 -7.49 -12.03
N LYS A 560 16.74 -8.37 -12.55
CA LYS A 560 16.80 -8.91 -13.93
C LYS A 560 18.06 -9.71 -14.28
N GLU A 561 18.94 -10.00 -13.32
CA GLU A 561 20.02 -10.96 -13.52
C GLU A 561 19.49 -12.39 -13.61
N LEU A 562 20.20 -13.27 -14.32
CA LEU A 562 19.84 -14.69 -14.45
C LEU A 562 19.69 -15.34 -13.07
N MET A 563 18.58 -16.03 -12.85
CA MET A 563 18.38 -16.81 -11.63
C MET A 563 19.29 -18.05 -11.63
N GLU A 564 20.35 -18.00 -10.82
CA GLU A 564 21.28 -19.11 -10.61
C GLU A 564 21.22 -19.60 -9.16
N HIS A 565 20.95 -20.91 -9.00
CA HIS A 565 21.05 -21.62 -7.72
C HIS A 565 21.25 -23.14 -7.96
N PRO A 566 22.07 -23.86 -7.16
CA PRO A 566 22.30 -25.30 -7.37
C PRO A 566 21.02 -26.16 -7.41
N SER A 567 20.01 -25.82 -6.61
CA SER A 567 18.75 -26.60 -6.55
C SER A 567 17.88 -26.50 -7.79
N ILE A 568 18.04 -25.45 -8.60
CA ILE A 568 17.27 -25.25 -9.83
C ILE A 568 18.07 -25.58 -11.10
N GLN A 569 19.36 -25.93 -10.95
CA GLN A 569 20.27 -26.13 -12.08
C GLN A 569 19.77 -27.20 -13.06
N SER A 570 19.22 -28.31 -12.56
CA SER A 570 18.67 -29.39 -13.39
C SER A 570 17.49 -28.96 -14.27
N ILE A 571 16.75 -27.93 -13.84
CA ILE A 571 15.60 -27.37 -14.58
C ILE A 571 16.09 -26.28 -15.54
N VAL A 572 17.04 -25.45 -15.11
CA VAL A 572 17.54 -24.30 -15.86
C VAL A 572 18.47 -24.70 -17.00
N GLU A 573 19.32 -25.70 -16.82
CA GLU A 573 20.38 -26.07 -17.77
C GLU A 573 19.85 -26.48 -19.17
N PRO A 574 18.81 -27.32 -19.31
CA PRO A 574 18.20 -27.59 -20.62
C PRO A 574 17.66 -26.34 -21.32
N ILE A 575 17.08 -25.40 -20.56
CA ILE A 575 16.50 -24.16 -21.09
C ILE A 575 17.61 -23.20 -21.55
N LEU A 576 18.71 -23.10 -20.81
CA LEU A 576 19.88 -22.32 -21.21
C LEU A 576 20.55 -22.89 -22.48
N LYS A 577 20.61 -24.22 -22.62
CA LYS A 577 21.11 -24.87 -23.84
C LYS A 577 20.23 -24.52 -25.05
N LEU A 578 18.90 -24.49 -24.85
CA LEU A 578 17.96 -24.05 -25.88
C LEU A 578 18.16 -22.57 -26.24
N LYS A 579 18.27 -21.68 -25.24
CA LYS A 579 18.56 -20.25 -25.43
C LYS A 579 19.83 -20.03 -26.26
N THR A 580 20.91 -20.72 -25.90
CA THR A 580 22.21 -20.62 -26.59
C THR A 580 22.11 -21.11 -28.04
N THR A 581 21.37 -22.20 -28.27
CA THR A 581 21.11 -22.72 -29.63
C THR A 581 20.36 -21.70 -30.48
N ILE A 582 19.33 -21.05 -29.92
CA ILE A 582 18.54 -20.03 -30.62
C ILE A 582 19.37 -18.78 -30.89
N GLN A 583 20.14 -18.31 -29.90
CA GLN A 583 21.03 -17.17 -30.05
C GLN A 583 22.05 -17.37 -31.17
N ALA A 584 22.68 -18.55 -31.25
CA ALA A 584 23.59 -18.89 -32.34
C ALA A 584 22.89 -18.87 -33.71
N LYS A 585 21.67 -19.42 -33.82
CA LYS A 585 20.87 -19.37 -35.05
C LYS A 585 20.48 -17.94 -35.43
N ALA A 586 20.09 -17.12 -34.45
CA ALA A 586 19.67 -15.74 -34.65
C ALA A 586 20.83 -14.87 -35.14
N LEU A 587 22.02 -15.04 -34.55
CA LEU A 587 23.22 -14.33 -34.94
C LEU A 587 23.72 -14.74 -36.33
N ALA A 588 23.66 -16.04 -36.65
CA ALA A 588 23.96 -16.54 -38.00
C ALA A 588 23.02 -15.93 -39.05
N ARG A 589 21.72 -15.84 -38.72
CA ARG A 589 20.72 -15.19 -39.58
C ARG A 589 20.96 -13.69 -39.75
N LEU A 590 21.31 -13.00 -38.67
CA LEU A 590 21.64 -11.56 -38.70
C LEU A 590 22.80 -11.28 -39.66
N SER A 591 23.85 -12.12 -39.58
CA SER A 591 25.03 -12.00 -40.43
C SER A 591 24.71 -12.31 -41.89
N TYR A 592 23.89 -13.33 -42.13
CA TYR A 592 23.42 -13.68 -43.46
C TYR A 592 22.55 -12.57 -44.10
N GLU A 593 21.72 -11.88 -43.32
CA GLU A 593 20.93 -10.74 -43.80
C GLU A 593 21.77 -9.46 -44.01
N GLY A 594 23.08 -9.49 -43.73
CA GLY A 594 23.97 -8.34 -43.86
C GLY A 594 23.73 -7.27 -42.79
N LEU A 595 23.08 -7.63 -41.68
CA LEU A 595 22.67 -6.71 -40.61
C LEU A 595 23.63 -6.75 -39.41
N SER A 596 24.86 -7.22 -39.59
CA SER A 596 25.89 -7.19 -38.54
C SER A 596 26.42 -5.78 -38.25
N LYS A 597 26.14 -4.80 -39.13
CA LYS A 597 26.58 -3.40 -39.03
C LYS A 597 25.41 -2.45 -39.30
N THR A 598 24.43 -2.46 -38.42
CA THR A 598 23.29 -1.53 -38.51
C THR A 598 23.46 -0.36 -37.55
N LYS A 599 22.70 0.72 -37.79
CA LYS A 599 22.70 1.89 -36.92
C LYS A 599 22.37 1.54 -35.47
N GLU A 600 21.53 0.54 -35.25
CA GLU A 600 21.15 0.06 -33.93
C GLU A 600 22.29 -0.63 -33.17
N LEU A 601 23.32 -1.13 -33.86
CA LEU A 601 24.51 -1.73 -33.24
C LEU A 601 25.66 -0.73 -33.07
N GLU A 602 25.68 0.32 -33.90
CA GLU A 602 26.75 1.34 -33.93
C GLU A 602 26.44 2.58 -33.09
N ASP A 603 25.16 2.93 -32.91
CA ASP A 603 24.76 4.10 -32.11
C ASP A 603 24.89 3.81 -30.61
N LYS A 604 25.72 4.60 -29.92
CA LYS A 604 25.91 4.53 -28.46
C LYS A 604 24.63 4.73 -27.65
N LYS A 605 23.61 5.39 -28.22
CA LYS A 605 22.31 5.59 -27.58
C LYS A 605 21.36 4.39 -27.73
N SER A 606 21.69 3.44 -28.60
CA SER A 606 20.87 2.25 -28.82
C SER A 606 20.97 1.28 -27.65
N LYS A 607 19.83 0.67 -27.26
CA LYS A 607 19.79 -0.42 -26.27
C LYS A 607 20.57 -1.67 -26.69
N TRP A 608 20.95 -1.78 -27.97
CA TRP A 608 21.74 -2.87 -28.51
C TRP A 608 23.15 -2.47 -28.95
N PHE A 609 23.63 -1.30 -28.52
CA PHE A 609 24.97 -0.85 -28.84
C PHE A 609 26.01 -1.93 -28.55
N ASN A 610 26.78 -2.32 -29.57
CA ASN A 610 27.79 -3.39 -29.50
C ASN A 610 27.26 -4.73 -28.94
N ASN A 611 25.97 -5.03 -29.12
CA ASN A 611 25.33 -6.24 -28.62
C ASN A 611 24.47 -6.93 -29.71
N PRO A 612 25.11 -7.58 -30.71
CA PRO A 612 24.42 -8.25 -31.81
C PRO A 612 23.57 -9.44 -31.35
N ASP A 613 23.91 -10.06 -30.23
CA ASP A 613 23.14 -11.15 -29.62
C ASP A 613 21.77 -10.67 -29.14
N ALA A 614 21.73 -9.60 -28.35
CA ALA A 614 20.48 -9.02 -27.88
C ALA A 614 19.65 -8.45 -29.05
N TYR A 615 20.30 -7.86 -30.06
CA TYR A 615 19.61 -7.36 -31.25
C TYR A 615 18.96 -8.49 -32.05
N SER A 616 19.70 -9.57 -32.32
CA SER A 616 19.18 -10.70 -33.10
C SER A 616 18.08 -11.47 -32.37
N MET A 617 18.17 -11.63 -31.04
CA MET A 617 17.14 -12.27 -30.21
C MET A 617 15.86 -11.43 -30.07
N ASP A 618 15.96 -10.11 -30.13
CA ASP A 618 14.80 -9.21 -30.16
C ASP A 618 14.14 -9.22 -31.55
N ARG A 619 14.96 -9.15 -32.60
CA ARG A 619 14.53 -9.05 -34.00
C ARG A 619 13.88 -10.32 -34.55
N TYR A 620 14.35 -11.50 -34.16
CA TYR A 620 13.90 -12.77 -34.74
C TYR A 620 13.08 -13.59 -33.77
N VAL A 621 12.08 -14.29 -34.31
CA VAL A 621 11.17 -15.16 -33.56
C VAL A 621 11.49 -16.60 -33.86
N TYR A 622 11.50 -17.41 -32.80
CA TYR A 622 11.67 -18.85 -32.90
C TYR A 622 10.52 -19.56 -32.19
N TYR A 623 10.02 -20.62 -32.83
CA TYR A 623 9.01 -21.50 -32.25
C TYR A 623 9.61 -22.89 -32.01
N GLN A 624 9.00 -23.64 -31.10
CA GLN A 624 9.33 -25.05 -30.90
C GLN A 624 8.52 -25.93 -31.84
N CYS A 625 9.18 -26.75 -32.65
CA CYS A 625 8.48 -27.69 -33.52
C CYS A 625 7.73 -28.76 -32.71
N PHE A 626 6.44 -28.98 -32.97
CA PHE A 626 5.63 -30.00 -32.31
C PHE A 626 6.19 -31.42 -32.50
N LYS A 627 6.58 -31.76 -33.73
CA LYS A 627 7.07 -33.10 -34.11
C LYS A 627 8.48 -33.41 -33.58
N CYS A 628 9.50 -32.62 -33.94
CA CYS A 628 10.89 -32.92 -33.57
C CYS A 628 11.42 -32.16 -32.35
N LYS A 629 10.62 -31.28 -31.73
CA LYS A 629 10.97 -30.43 -30.57
C LYS A 629 12.14 -29.44 -30.78
N ASN A 630 12.73 -29.40 -31.97
CA ASN A 630 13.80 -28.45 -32.31
C ASN A 630 13.25 -27.03 -32.55
N PRO A 631 14.00 -25.98 -32.14
CA PRO A 631 13.63 -24.61 -32.44
C PRO A 631 13.85 -24.29 -33.93
N TYR A 632 12.90 -23.58 -34.53
CA TYR A 632 12.97 -23.12 -35.92
C TYR A 632 12.60 -21.65 -36.05
N PHE A 633 13.16 -21.00 -37.07
CA PHE A 633 12.90 -19.60 -37.37
C PHE A 633 11.44 -19.40 -37.81
N ALA A 634 10.72 -18.52 -37.14
CA ALA A 634 9.30 -18.25 -37.36
C ALA A 634 9.01 -16.88 -37.99
N GLY A 635 10.05 -16.08 -38.24
CA GLY A 635 9.93 -14.74 -38.82
C GLY A 635 10.65 -13.67 -38.02
N GLN A 636 10.47 -12.42 -38.43
CA GLN A 636 10.87 -11.26 -37.64
C GLN A 636 9.80 -10.93 -36.60
N ALA A 637 10.18 -10.34 -35.46
CA ALA A 637 9.27 -10.03 -34.36
C ALA A 637 8.10 -9.13 -34.78
N ARG A 638 8.34 -8.17 -35.67
CA ARG A 638 7.30 -7.32 -36.27
C ARG A 638 6.27 -8.05 -37.14
N CYS A 639 6.51 -9.32 -37.48
CA CYS A 639 5.59 -10.16 -38.24
C CYS A 639 4.77 -11.10 -37.32
N ASP A 640 5.08 -11.13 -36.03
CA ASP A 640 4.53 -12.04 -35.02
C ASP A 640 3.29 -11.48 -34.31
N GLU A 641 2.99 -10.19 -34.48
CA GLU A 641 1.92 -9.45 -33.78
C GLU A 641 0.51 -10.04 -33.94
N GLY A 642 0.30 -10.92 -34.92
CA GLY A 642 -0.99 -11.58 -35.18
C GLY A 642 -1.24 -12.92 -34.48
N LEU A 643 -0.29 -13.44 -33.69
CA LEU A 643 -0.43 -14.69 -32.92
C LEU A 643 -0.38 -14.48 -31.40
N ASN A 644 -0.40 -13.24 -30.92
CA ASN A 644 -0.44 -12.92 -29.50
C ASN A 644 -1.87 -13.12 -28.94
N GLY A 645 -2.18 -14.35 -28.53
CA GLY A 645 -3.43 -14.74 -27.85
C GLY A 645 -3.53 -16.25 -27.66
N ASP A 646 -4.43 -16.71 -26.78
CA ASP A 646 -4.64 -18.12 -26.40
C ASP A 646 -5.17 -19.03 -27.54
N ASP A 647 -5.27 -18.50 -28.78
CA ASP A 647 -5.87 -19.16 -29.96
C ASP A 647 -4.82 -19.77 -30.92
N TYR A 648 -3.79 -20.44 -30.41
CA TYR A 648 -2.88 -21.22 -31.25
C TYR A 648 -2.81 -22.69 -30.81
N LYS A 649 -2.78 -23.59 -31.79
CA LYS A 649 -2.61 -25.02 -31.56
C LYS A 649 -1.14 -25.38 -31.63
N GLN A 650 -0.64 -26.03 -30.58
CA GLN A 650 0.78 -26.42 -30.53
C GLN A 650 1.12 -27.37 -31.69
N GLU A 651 0.15 -28.16 -32.16
CA GLU A 651 0.26 -29.11 -33.27
C GLU A 651 0.58 -28.43 -34.61
N ASP A 652 0.17 -27.17 -34.78
CA ASP A 652 0.35 -26.41 -36.03
C ASP A 652 1.77 -25.84 -36.19
N LEU A 653 2.51 -25.78 -35.07
CA LEU A 653 3.90 -25.30 -35.01
C LEU A 653 4.86 -26.39 -35.50
N ILE A 654 4.92 -26.59 -36.81
CA ILE A 654 5.77 -27.60 -37.43
C ILE A 654 6.88 -26.91 -38.22
N CYS A 655 8.14 -27.24 -37.92
CA CYS A 655 9.28 -26.73 -38.68
C CYS A 655 9.27 -27.25 -40.13
N GLY A 656 9.99 -26.57 -41.03
CA GLY A 656 10.11 -26.98 -42.44
C GLY A 656 10.50 -28.44 -42.62
N ASN A 657 11.44 -28.94 -41.81
CA ASN A 657 11.88 -30.34 -41.83
C ASN A 657 10.75 -31.34 -41.54
N CYS A 658 9.80 -30.97 -40.68
CA CYS A 658 8.72 -31.85 -40.25
C CYS A 658 7.39 -31.63 -41.02
N ARG A 659 7.31 -30.53 -41.79
CA ARG A 659 6.18 -30.25 -42.68
C ARG A 659 6.25 -31.03 -43.99
N GLY A 660 7.45 -31.44 -44.43
CA GLY A 660 7.63 -32.38 -45.53
C GLY A 660 6.90 -31.95 -46.79
N THR A 661 7.43 -30.95 -47.49
CA THR A 661 7.11 -30.79 -48.91
C THR A 661 8.01 -31.74 -49.69
N ASP A 662 7.51 -32.38 -50.75
CA ASP A 662 8.26 -33.24 -51.69
C ASP A 662 9.42 -32.52 -52.44
N GLY A 663 9.83 -31.33 -51.97
CA GLY A 663 10.90 -30.50 -52.49
C GLY A 663 12.22 -30.75 -51.75
N LYS A 664 13.27 -30.99 -52.54
CA LYS A 664 14.62 -31.33 -52.09
C LYS A 664 15.13 -30.34 -51.04
N GLN A 665 15.46 -30.85 -49.85
CA GLN A 665 16.25 -30.14 -48.86
C GLN A 665 17.66 -29.92 -49.40
N CYS A 666 18.28 -28.77 -49.13
CA CYS A 666 19.69 -28.58 -49.45
C CYS A 666 20.54 -29.64 -48.72
N LYS A 667 21.30 -30.44 -49.47
CA LYS A 667 22.15 -31.50 -48.88
C LYS A 667 23.21 -30.95 -47.93
N THR A 668 23.68 -29.73 -48.18
CA THR A 668 24.76 -29.09 -47.41
C THR A 668 24.24 -28.19 -46.29
N HIS A 669 23.15 -27.45 -46.52
CA HIS A 669 22.69 -26.36 -45.64
C HIS A 669 21.28 -26.57 -45.08
N GLY A 670 20.68 -27.74 -45.32
CA GLY A 670 19.36 -28.09 -44.83
C GLY A 670 18.27 -27.09 -45.22
N TRP A 671 17.46 -26.69 -44.24
CA TRP A 671 16.29 -25.83 -44.42
C TRP A 671 16.54 -24.34 -44.06
N ASP A 672 17.66 -24.04 -43.40
CA ASP A 672 17.89 -22.74 -42.75
C ASP A 672 18.13 -21.59 -43.74
N TYR A 673 18.61 -21.93 -44.95
CA TYR A 673 18.96 -20.96 -46.00
C TYR A 673 18.17 -21.20 -47.29
N ILE A 674 17.00 -21.81 -47.17
CA ILE A 674 16.09 -22.04 -48.28
C ILE A 674 15.52 -20.70 -48.74
N ILE A 675 15.57 -20.48 -50.04
CA ILE A 675 14.90 -19.38 -50.71
C ILE A 675 13.47 -19.85 -50.98
N TRP A 676 12.50 -19.08 -50.50
CA TRP A 676 11.09 -19.34 -50.74
C TRP A 676 10.52 -18.37 -51.76
N LYS A 677 9.53 -18.82 -52.50
CA LYS A 677 8.66 -17.97 -53.31
C LYS A 677 7.67 -17.26 -52.39
N CYS A 678 7.32 -16.01 -52.69
CA CYS A 678 6.14 -15.38 -52.11
C CYS A 678 4.89 -16.21 -52.44
N GLN A 679 4.08 -16.58 -51.45
CA GLN A 679 2.87 -17.37 -51.68
C GLN A 679 1.95 -16.69 -52.70
N PHE A 680 1.87 -15.35 -52.68
CA PHE A 680 0.88 -14.55 -53.41
C PHE A 680 1.38 -13.91 -54.72
N CYS A 681 2.65 -14.08 -55.09
CA CYS A 681 3.18 -13.52 -56.35
C CYS A 681 4.44 -14.24 -56.85
N CYS A 682 4.91 -13.87 -58.03
CA CYS A 682 6.09 -14.44 -58.68
C CYS A 682 7.36 -13.68 -58.28
N SER A 683 7.65 -13.62 -56.98
CA SER A 683 8.85 -12.96 -56.44
C SER A 683 9.45 -13.79 -55.31
N VAL A 684 10.75 -13.60 -55.08
CA VAL A 684 11.44 -14.20 -53.93
C VAL A 684 10.86 -13.61 -52.64
N ALA A 685 10.53 -14.48 -51.69
CA ALA A 685 10.09 -14.07 -50.38
C ALA A 685 11.24 -13.47 -49.58
N GLN A 686 10.96 -12.34 -48.94
CA GLN A 686 11.87 -11.68 -48.00
C GLN A 686 11.35 -11.75 -46.56
N TRP A 687 10.08 -12.12 -46.42
CA TRP A 687 9.35 -12.14 -45.17
C TRP A 687 8.76 -13.51 -44.95
N TYR A 688 8.81 -13.97 -43.71
CA TYR A 688 8.13 -15.17 -43.25
C TYR A 688 7.31 -14.78 -42.04
N CYS A 689 5.99 -14.91 -42.15
CA CYS A 689 5.07 -14.44 -41.12
C CYS A 689 4.36 -15.62 -40.48
N TRP A 690 4.14 -15.52 -39.17
CA TRP A 690 3.40 -16.48 -38.35
C TRP A 690 3.90 -17.93 -38.44
N GLY A 691 5.17 -18.14 -38.78
CA GLY A 691 5.72 -19.47 -38.98
C GLY A 691 5.01 -20.31 -40.04
N LYS A 692 4.35 -19.70 -41.04
CA LYS A 692 3.62 -20.45 -42.08
C LYS A 692 3.60 -19.84 -43.48
N THR A 693 3.65 -18.52 -43.62
CA THR A 693 3.44 -17.88 -44.92
C THR A 693 4.61 -17.01 -45.34
N HIS A 694 5.08 -17.23 -46.57
CA HIS A 694 6.15 -16.43 -47.17
C HIS A 694 5.62 -15.27 -48.02
N PHE A 695 6.15 -14.06 -47.82
CA PHE A 695 5.79 -12.86 -48.58
C PHE A 695 7.02 -12.19 -49.20
N CYS A 696 6.86 -11.60 -50.38
CA CYS A 696 7.77 -10.54 -50.85
C CYS A 696 7.44 -9.21 -50.15
N THR A 697 8.31 -8.21 -50.27
CA THR A 697 8.13 -6.91 -49.59
C THR A 697 6.84 -6.19 -50.00
N ASP A 698 6.44 -6.26 -51.26
CA ASP A 698 5.21 -5.61 -51.73
C ASP A 698 3.96 -6.30 -51.18
N CYS A 699 3.92 -7.64 -51.24
CA CYS A 699 2.82 -8.42 -50.70
C CYS A 699 2.73 -8.29 -49.16
N HIS A 700 3.86 -8.23 -48.48
CA HIS A 700 3.91 -7.99 -47.04
C HIS A 700 3.41 -6.58 -46.69
N THR A 701 3.80 -5.55 -47.45
CA THR A 701 3.34 -4.18 -47.26
C THR A 701 1.83 -4.06 -47.45
N LYS A 702 1.26 -4.74 -48.45
CA LYS A 702 -0.19 -4.83 -48.67
C LYS A 702 -0.89 -5.47 -47.46
N GLN A 703 -0.36 -6.59 -46.98
CA GLN A 703 -0.86 -7.29 -45.80
C GLN A 703 -0.86 -6.37 -44.56
N GLN A 704 0.21 -5.62 -44.32
CA GLN A 704 0.31 -4.69 -43.18
C GLN A 704 -0.64 -3.49 -43.29
N LYS A 705 -0.94 -3.02 -44.51
CA LYS A 705 -1.89 -1.93 -44.75
C LYS A 705 -3.36 -2.37 -44.73
N GLY A 706 -3.65 -3.59 -44.29
CA GLY A 706 -5.00 -4.14 -44.18
C GLY A 706 -5.51 -4.86 -45.43
N ASP A 707 -4.71 -4.95 -46.50
CA ASP A 707 -5.04 -5.76 -47.69
C ASP A 707 -4.63 -7.22 -47.46
N TYR A 708 -5.39 -7.93 -46.61
CA TYR A 708 -5.10 -9.27 -46.11
C TYR A 708 -5.12 -10.34 -47.22
N LEU A 709 -4.02 -10.47 -47.98
CA LEU A 709 -3.86 -11.41 -49.08
C LEU A 709 -4.12 -12.87 -48.67
N ASN A 710 -3.75 -13.24 -47.43
CA ASN A 710 -3.99 -14.58 -46.88
C ASN A 710 -5.47 -14.91 -46.62
N ARG A 711 -6.38 -13.92 -46.66
CA ARG A 711 -7.83 -14.10 -46.50
C ARG A 711 -8.59 -14.01 -47.83
N LYS A 712 -7.91 -13.64 -48.93
CA LYS A 712 -8.53 -13.54 -50.25
C LYS A 712 -8.70 -14.93 -50.87
N PRO A 713 -9.77 -15.16 -51.65
CA PRO A 713 -9.89 -16.38 -52.44
C PRO A 713 -8.76 -16.45 -53.48
N LYS A 714 -8.24 -17.66 -53.76
CA LYS A 714 -7.12 -17.88 -54.71
C LYS A 714 -7.36 -17.25 -56.10
N THR A 715 -8.62 -17.12 -56.51
CA THR A 715 -9.04 -16.52 -57.79
C THR A 715 -8.86 -15.00 -57.84
N ALA A 716 -8.85 -14.32 -56.69
CA ALA A 716 -8.64 -12.88 -56.60
C ALA A 716 -7.15 -12.47 -56.59
N ILE A 717 -6.25 -13.46 -56.62
CA ILE A 717 -4.80 -13.24 -56.63
C ILE A 717 -4.28 -13.50 -58.05
N PRO A 718 -3.47 -12.59 -58.64
CA PRO A 718 -2.98 -12.73 -60.01
C PRO A 718 -2.24 -14.05 -60.25
N MET A 719 -2.62 -14.77 -61.31
CA MET A 719 -1.96 -16.01 -61.73
C MET A 719 -0.67 -15.72 -62.52
N CYS A 720 0.28 -16.64 -62.48
CA CYS A 720 1.53 -16.52 -63.23
C CYS A 720 1.28 -16.57 -64.75
N SER A 721 1.98 -15.73 -65.50
CA SER A 721 1.92 -15.66 -66.98
C SER A 721 2.69 -16.76 -67.71
N GLY A 722 3.16 -17.80 -67.00
CA GLY A 722 3.96 -18.90 -67.56
C GLY A 722 5.47 -18.65 -67.50
N ILE A 723 6.27 -19.70 -67.72
CA ILE A 723 7.73 -19.70 -67.48
C ILE A 723 8.48 -18.61 -68.27
N ASP A 724 8.06 -18.33 -69.51
CA ASP A 724 8.73 -17.38 -70.41
C ASP A 724 8.60 -15.93 -69.96
N GLN A 725 7.52 -15.59 -69.24
CA GLN A 725 7.22 -14.25 -68.75
C GLN A 725 7.33 -14.13 -67.22
N CYS A 726 7.56 -15.24 -66.53
CA CYS A 726 7.69 -15.27 -65.07
C CYS A 726 9.03 -14.63 -64.65
N PRO A 727 9.04 -13.66 -63.72
CA PRO A 727 10.28 -13.09 -63.18
C PRO A 727 11.21 -14.11 -62.53
N LEU A 728 10.67 -15.23 -62.05
CA LEU A 728 11.42 -16.32 -61.43
C LEU A 728 11.96 -17.34 -62.44
N LYS A 729 11.50 -17.30 -63.70
CA LYS A 729 11.90 -18.20 -64.81
C LYS A 729 11.87 -19.69 -64.47
N ILE A 730 10.94 -20.10 -63.60
CA ILE A 730 10.73 -21.49 -63.22
C ILE A 730 9.22 -21.78 -63.14
N GLU A 731 8.85 -23.04 -63.32
CA GLU A 731 7.49 -23.50 -63.02
C GLU A 731 7.26 -23.57 -61.52
N HIS A 732 6.11 -23.09 -61.06
CA HIS A 732 5.74 -23.05 -59.65
C HIS A 732 4.22 -23.03 -59.46
N PRO A 733 3.68 -23.51 -58.33
CA PRO A 733 2.26 -23.53 -58.06
C PRO A 733 1.70 -22.13 -57.73
N HIS A 734 0.38 -21.97 -57.91
CA HIS A 734 -0.36 -20.72 -57.63
C HIS A 734 -0.87 -20.66 -56.19
N CYS A 735 -0.66 -19.54 -55.50
CA CYS A 735 -1.08 -19.32 -54.10
C CYS A 735 -0.61 -20.40 -53.10
N GLU A 736 0.52 -21.04 -53.38
CA GLU A 736 1.08 -22.13 -52.58
C GLU A 736 2.55 -21.85 -52.25
N GLU A 737 2.97 -22.39 -51.10
CA GLU A 737 4.35 -22.32 -50.62
C GLU A 737 5.25 -23.12 -51.56
N PHE A 738 6.36 -22.51 -52.01
CA PHE A 738 7.24 -23.13 -52.99
C PHE A 738 8.71 -22.77 -52.75
N ILE A 739 9.57 -23.78 -52.85
CA ILE A 739 11.01 -23.67 -52.63
C ILE A 739 11.69 -23.32 -53.96
N LEU A 740 12.47 -22.24 -53.95
CA LEU A 740 13.25 -21.79 -55.09
C LEU A 740 14.67 -22.37 -55.11
N GLY A 741 15.19 -22.82 -53.97
CA GLY A 741 16.55 -23.37 -53.84
C GLY A 741 17.20 -23.01 -52.50
N CYS A 742 18.53 -23.12 -52.39
CA CYS A 742 19.31 -22.62 -51.24
C CYS A 742 20.16 -21.43 -51.65
N ASN A 743 20.10 -20.36 -50.85
CA ASN A 743 20.81 -19.11 -51.13
C ASN A 743 22.33 -19.21 -50.98
N LEU A 744 22.81 -20.15 -50.16
CA LEU A 744 24.25 -20.38 -49.99
C LEU A 744 24.84 -21.22 -51.14
N CYS A 745 24.03 -22.06 -51.80
CA CYS A 745 24.50 -22.89 -52.91
C CYS A 745 24.53 -22.14 -54.25
N LYS A 746 23.82 -21.01 -54.39
CA LYS A 746 23.72 -20.07 -55.54
C LYS A 746 23.52 -20.65 -56.96
N ASN A 747 23.68 -21.95 -57.17
CA ASN A 747 23.43 -22.69 -58.40
C ASN A 747 22.46 -23.84 -58.09
N LEU A 748 21.38 -23.91 -58.87
CA LEU A 748 20.33 -24.94 -58.79
C LEU A 748 20.86 -26.37 -59.03
N THR A 749 22.08 -26.52 -59.57
CA THR A 749 22.66 -27.83 -59.95
C THR A 749 23.10 -28.69 -58.77
N GLU A 750 23.28 -28.12 -57.57
CA GLU A 750 23.56 -28.87 -56.34
C GLU A 750 22.31 -29.13 -55.48
N PHE A 751 21.12 -28.74 -55.97
CA PHE A 751 19.85 -28.76 -55.23
C PHE A 751 19.00 -30.02 -55.47
#